data_AF-A0A954FS34-F1
#
_entry.id   AF-A0A954FS34-F1
#
_cell.length_a   1.000
_cell.length_b   1.000
_cell.length_c   1.000
_cell.angle_alpha   90.00
_cell.angle_beta   90.00
_cell.angle_gamma   90.00
#
_symmetry.space_group_name_H-M   'P 1'
#
loop_
_entity.id
_entity.type
_entity.pdbx_description
1 polymer ?
#
loop_
_entity_poly.entity_id
_entity_poly.type
_entity_poly.pdbx_seq_one_letter_code
_entity_poly.pdbx_strand_id
1 'polypeptide(L)'
;KELAIKLMSLPPRPKRPELPPSSLPLQFLQGERIAFLGNSLAERMNLFGHLETLLHTRFPKQELVIRNFARPAESVSVQQRSADYTALDDPQLAFGADTYFCFFGFNESFAGPEGIDDFKSEYGKYLDMIAERYPRDDTGAAPRFILVSPIAFEPTGDPLLPDGEQENENLAAYSKAIADVAAARNLAFIDVFDASKNLLCDKPGMQYTINGCHLNDAGDREISRMIDEKAFGTASSASFGSPGYEKLRAAINDKSWVHFQDYRMLNGWYVYGGRRTFDTETFPREYIKIRKMAEVRDRFIWDMVQGKAVADAPDDADTGELFVPQTRFGEPRQDYSEAEELRYLTPQQLIEETKVPEGFEIQAFADETMFPELAKPVQLNFDNKGRLWVSCMPTYPQWKPGDHKPNDRLLILEDTDQDGKADNCKVFYDKLHCPTGFEFWNGGVLVVDQPRLLFLKDTDGDDKADEVVHLLDGWASDDTHHTCSAFEWSHGGKLHMLEGIATSTTLETPWGPHRSKGAGGAYVMDPRTLKIRQFALPGEYNMWCYVFNNWGQGIVGDGTTANQAWDTPLSGAQFGGRTGLNFVFNNEGMRPALGSEFLVSSNFPADVQRQFTYACVINMNGFPRFTVHDDGGGFHGERIKNADGTPDDLLRSSDKHFRPADPQIGPDGAMWFGDWANALIGHMQYSQRDPNRDHTRGRIYRLVYPSRPLVKPATQFGKSVPDILAQLREYEWRTHYRARRELHDRATAEVLPAVNAWVESLKPDDPEFDRMRTEALWIQQAHHQLDLELLTDVLKASSSDARAAAVRILSDERESIPDAQARLIAASRDEHPRVRTEVARGLSFFDNPEAATALLAMTAFPADYWVDYTVQHALGANEKIWRGDYIAGRIPHLNPRANEIVMKLMEASKSGAAALPFLQTLMSQQPKPEEERNKAMTGLSGLTGDAARGREVFVRNCTACHRVGEGEGREFGPNLAGVAKRMNKFKIVQSVVDPNAEVAEKYRSTLIVTTDGMPTAGLVVSENDTEVELFDGKAVRKISKADIEERVTQQQSSMPEGAPATLAPSEFVDLMEYLA
;
A
#
# COMPACT_ATOMS: atom_id res chain seq x y z
N LYS A 1 22.51 5.55 -18.47
CA LYS A 1 23.00 4.77 -17.30
C LYS A 1 24.45 5.12 -16.97
N GLU A 2 25.36 5.09 -17.94
CA GLU A 2 26.78 5.47 -17.75
C GLU A 2 26.95 6.88 -17.18
N LEU A 3 26.18 7.86 -17.67
CA LEU A 3 26.20 9.21 -17.13
C LEU A 3 25.82 9.25 -15.64
N ALA A 4 24.73 8.58 -15.24
CA ALA A 4 24.33 8.48 -13.84
C ALA A 4 25.43 7.86 -12.96
N ILE A 5 26.03 6.75 -13.40
CA ILE A 5 27.15 6.09 -12.70
C ILE A 5 28.34 7.04 -12.57
N LYS A 6 28.65 7.79 -13.63
CA LYS A 6 29.73 8.78 -13.61
C LYS A 6 29.43 9.93 -12.63
N LEU A 7 28.21 10.46 -12.65
CA LEU A 7 27.77 11.54 -11.76
C LEU A 7 27.82 11.12 -10.29
N MET A 8 27.40 9.90 -9.97
CA MET A 8 27.35 9.37 -8.60
C MET A 8 28.62 8.59 -8.21
N SER A 9 29.68 8.66 -9.02
CA SER A 9 30.92 7.97 -8.71
C SER A 9 31.48 8.49 -7.38
N LEU A 10 31.77 7.55 -6.48
CA LEU A 10 32.32 7.90 -5.18
C LEU A 10 33.71 8.51 -5.36
N PRO A 11 34.00 9.64 -4.71
CA PRO A 11 35.36 10.17 -4.69
C PRO A 11 36.29 9.16 -3.99
N PRO A 12 37.61 9.18 -4.30
CA PRO A 12 38.58 8.34 -3.61
C PRO A 12 38.44 8.47 -2.09
N ARG A 13 38.40 7.33 -1.39
CA ARG A 13 38.25 7.28 0.07
C ARG A 13 39.62 6.96 0.68
N PRO A 14 40.39 8.00 1.07
CA PRO A 14 41.73 7.79 1.60
C PRO A 14 41.69 7.00 2.89
N LYS A 15 42.82 6.36 3.22
CA LYS A 15 42.98 5.62 4.48
C LYS A 15 42.59 6.50 5.66
N ARG A 16 41.63 6.05 6.46
CA ARG A 16 41.18 6.75 7.67
C ARG A 16 42.03 6.37 8.89
N PRO A 17 42.05 7.20 9.94
CA PRO A 17 42.72 6.85 11.18
C PRO A 17 42.18 5.55 11.80
N GLU A 18 43.01 4.86 12.57
CA GLU A 18 42.59 3.69 13.32
C GLU A 18 41.52 4.07 14.35
N LEU A 19 40.45 3.26 14.42
CA LEU A 19 39.36 3.51 15.36
C LEU A 19 39.78 3.14 16.78
N PRO A 20 39.27 3.85 17.80
CA PRO A 20 39.33 3.37 19.16
C PRO A 20 38.67 1.97 19.27
N PRO A 21 39.11 1.12 20.21
CA PRO A 21 38.53 -0.21 20.40
C PRO A 21 37.00 -0.16 20.56
N SER A 22 36.33 -1.26 20.17
CA SER A 22 34.91 -1.46 20.49
C SER A 22 34.77 -1.88 21.96
N SER A 23 34.96 -0.92 22.88
CA SER A 23 34.80 -1.15 24.32
C SER A 23 34.18 0.06 25.01
N LEU A 24 33.41 -0.18 26.06
CA LEU A 24 32.84 0.88 26.89
C LEU A 24 33.86 1.35 27.95
N PRO A 25 33.94 2.65 28.28
CA PRO A 25 33.20 3.75 27.66
C PRO A 25 33.69 4.04 26.23
N LEU A 26 32.75 4.36 25.33
CA LEU A 26 33.06 4.63 23.93
C LEU A 26 33.88 5.92 23.76
N GLN A 27 34.73 5.90 22.74
CA GLN A 27 35.49 7.06 22.28
C GLN A 27 35.29 7.24 20.79
N PHE A 28 35.22 8.51 20.36
CA PHE A 28 35.07 8.89 18.95
C PHE A 28 36.24 9.75 18.49
N LEU A 29 36.61 9.57 17.23
CA LEU A 29 37.54 10.42 16.51
C LEU A 29 36.85 11.72 16.05
N GLN A 30 37.66 12.71 15.68
CA GLN A 30 37.13 13.88 14.97
C GLN A 30 36.69 13.47 13.56
N GLY A 31 35.50 13.94 13.14
CA GLY A 31 34.88 13.64 11.85
C GLY A 31 34.38 12.21 11.71
N GLU A 32 34.26 11.45 12.80
CA GLU A 32 33.85 10.04 12.74
C GLU A 32 32.42 9.90 12.20
N ARG A 33 32.25 8.98 11.24
CA ARG A 33 30.97 8.73 10.58
C ARG A 33 30.23 7.58 11.26
N ILE A 34 29.05 7.84 11.80
CA ILE A 34 28.27 6.89 12.59
C ILE A 34 26.97 6.55 11.87
N ALA A 35 26.66 5.26 11.76
CA ALA A 35 25.42 4.76 11.19
C ALA A 35 24.60 3.98 12.22
N PHE A 36 23.30 4.24 12.30
CA PHE A 36 22.35 3.41 13.06
C PHE A 36 21.67 2.42 12.11
N LEU A 37 21.64 1.15 12.49
CA LEU A 37 21.02 0.03 11.76
C LEU A 37 20.08 -0.71 12.70
N GLY A 38 18.99 -1.28 12.17
CA GLY A 38 18.08 -2.09 12.96
C GLY A 38 16.61 -1.81 12.67
N ASN A 39 15.79 -2.15 13.66
CA ASN A 39 14.34 -2.10 13.62
C ASN A 39 13.75 -0.74 14.06
N SER A 40 12.46 -0.69 14.40
CA SER A 40 11.76 0.56 14.71
C SER A 40 12.31 1.29 15.93
N LEU A 41 13.00 0.60 16.86
CA LEU A 41 13.67 1.27 17.98
C LEU A 41 14.67 2.32 17.46
N ALA A 42 15.46 1.96 16.45
CA ALA A 42 16.40 2.87 15.82
C ALA A 42 15.69 3.81 14.84
N GLU A 43 14.77 3.33 14.02
CA GLU A 43 14.11 4.19 13.02
C GLU A 43 13.39 5.37 13.69
N ARG A 44 12.69 5.14 14.80
CA ARG A 44 11.93 6.17 15.51
C ARG A 44 12.80 7.24 16.17
N MET A 45 14.10 6.99 16.35
CA MET A 45 15.05 8.02 16.76
C MET A 45 15.16 9.14 15.71
N ASN A 46 14.78 8.90 14.45
CA ASN A 46 14.67 9.96 13.42
C ASN A 46 13.47 10.90 13.64
N LEU A 47 12.47 10.49 14.43
CA LEU A 47 11.29 11.31 14.74
C LEU A 47 11.62 12.33 15.83
N PHE A 48 12.30 11.88 16.88
CA PHE A 48 12.48 12.65 18.10
C PHE A 48 13.90 13.19 18.28
N GLY A 49 14.94 12.48 17.82
CA GLY A 49 16.32 12.96 17.72
C GLY A 49 17.10 13.03 19.04
N HIS A 50 16.62 12.42 20.13
CA HIS A 50 17.25 12.61 21.44
C HIS A 50 18.67 12.02 21.52
N LEU A 51 18.88 10.79 21.03
CA LEU A 51 20.19 10.13 21.09
C LEU A 51 21.27 10.92 20.35
N GLU A 52 20.97 11.38 19.13
CA GLU A 52 21.91 12.18 18.34
C GLU A 52 22.22 13.53 19.03
N THR A 53 21.19 14.17 19.61
CA THR A 53 21.37 15.42 20.35
C THR A 53 22.32 15.25 21.54
N LEU A 54 22.23 14.11 22.25
CA LEU A 54 23.15 13.77 23.34
C LEU A 54 24.58 13.58 22.84
N LEU A 55 24.76 12.88 21.72
CA LEU A 55 26.09 12.66 21.13
C LEU A 55 26.75 13.98 20.74
N HIS A 56 26.03 14.88 20.06
CA HIS A 56 26.58 16.20 19.69
C HIS A 56 26.87 17.09 20.91
N THR A 57 26.03 17.04 21.95
CA THR A 57 26.25 17.81 23.18
C THR A 57 27.47 17.29 23.96
N ARG A 58 27.68 15.97 23.97
CA ARG A 58 28.81 15.34 24.66
C ARG A 58 30.14 15.53 23.92
N PHE A 59 30.07 15.56 22.60
CA PHE A 59 31.23 15.62 21.71
C PHE A 59 31.20 16.85 20.79
N PRO A 60 31.14 18.08 21.34
CA PRO A 60 30.95 19.29 20.54
C PRO A 60 32.13 19.61 19.62
N LYS A 61 33.32 19.05 19.90
CA LYS A 61 34.55 19.29 19.13
C LYS A 61 34.86 18.19 18.12
N GLN A 62 34.12 17.09 18.15
CA GLN A 62 34.41 15.92 17.35
C GLN A 62 33.77 16.00 15.97
N GLU A 63 32.86 16.94 15.71
CA GLU A 63 32.25 17.11 14.37
C GLU A 63 31.70 15.79 13.82
N LEU A 64 30.99 15.04 14.67
CA LEU A 64 30.45 13.73 14.33
C LEU A 64 29.50 13.85 13.13
N VAL A 65 29.54 12.89 12.21
CA VAL A 65 28.60 12.79 11.10
C VAL A 65 27.70 11.59 11.36
N ILE A 66 26.43 11.82 11.65
CA ILE A 66 25.51 10.75 12.07
C ILE A 66 24.42 10.56 11.03
N ARG A 67 24.13 9.30 10.67
CA ARG A 67 23.07 8.89 9.74
C ARG A 67 22.35 7.67 10.29
N ASN A 68 21.07 7.53 9.98
CA ASN A 68 20.24 6.45 10.49
C ASN A 68 19.54 5.77 9.32
N PHE A 69 19.90 4.51 9.09
CA PHE A 69 19.39 3.69 7.98
C PHE A 69 18.41 2.61 8.43
N ALA A 70 18.03 2.62 9.71
CA ALA A 70 17.08 1.66 10.27
C ALA A 70 15.71 1.73 9.55
N ARG A 71 15.00 0.60 9.56
CA ARG A 71 13.63 0.47 9.03
C ARG A 71 12.84 -0.52 9.90
N PRO A 72 11.51 -0.40 9.99
CA PRO A 72 10.69 -1.32 10.80
C PRO A 72 10.78 -2.74 10.26
N ALA A 73 10.54 -3.70 11.14
CA ALA A 73 10.56 -5.12 10.82
C ALA A 73 11.91 -5.63 10.23
N GLU A 74 13.02 -4.92 10.42
CA GLU A 74 14.34 -5.49 10.14
C GLU A 74 14.74 -6.51 11.19
N SER A 75 15.28 -7.64 10.73
CA SER A 75 16.01 -8.60 11.54
C SER A 75 17.40 -8.79 10.96
N VAL A 76 18.32 -9.43 11.69
CA VAL A 76 19.68 -9.75 11.18
C VAL A 76 19.66 -10.63 9.93
N SER A 77 18.61 -11.42 9.73
CA SER A 77 18.44 -12.31 8.57
C SER A 77 17.60 -11.71 7.44
N VAL A 78 16.85 -10.63 7.69
CA VAL A 78 15.90 -10.05 6.71
C VAL A 78 15.98 -8.52 6.71
N GLN A 79 16.57 -7.95 5.66
CA GLN A 79 16.58 -6.50 5.39
C GLN A 79 15.85 -6.18 4.08
N GLN A 80 14.52 -6.28 4.10
CA GLN A 80 13.69 -6.10 2.91
C GLN A 80 13.76 -4.65 2.37
N ARG A 81 13.84 -4.51 1.03
CA ARG A 81 13.91 -3.23 0.31
C ARG A 81 13.07 -3.26 -0.96
N SER A 82 12.86 -2.10 -1.58
CA SER A 82 12.45 -1.95 -2.99
C SER A 82 13.31 -2.81 -3.91
N ALA A 83 12.72 -3.35 -4.98
CA ALA A 83 13.39 -4.32 -5.87
C ALA A 83 14.76 -3.85 -6.39
N ASP A 84 14.87 -2.59 -6.80
CA ASP A 84 16.09 -2.01 -7.39
C ASP A 84 16.90 -1.14 -6.44
N TYR A 85 16.63 -1.20 -5.13
CA TYR A 85 17.42 -0.50 -4.14
C TYR A 85 18.90 -0.86 -4.31
N THR A 86 19.79 0.14 -4.41
CA THR A 86 21.23 0.02 -4.71
C THR A 86 21.65 -0.25 -6.16
N ALA A 87 20.74 -0.36 -7.12
CA ALA A 87 21.10 -0.65 -8.51
C ALA A 87 21.84 0.50 -9.23
N LEU A 88 21.60 1.74 -8.80
CA LEU A 88 22.21 2.96 -9.32
C LEU A 88 23.29 3.53 -8.41
N ASP A 89 22.99 3.58 -7.12
CA ASP A 89 23.81 4.13 -6.04
C ASP A 89 23.42 3.43 -4.74
N ASP A 90 24.40 3.16 -3.89
CA ASP A 90 24.21 2.54 -2.58
C ASP A 90 24.47 3.59 -1.48
N PRO A 91 23.43 4.06 -0.76
CA PRO A 91 23.59 5.17 0.18
C PRO A 91 24.40 4.79 1.42
N GLN A 92 24.44 3.51 1.81
CA GLN A 92 25.31 3.07 2.91
C GLN A 92 26.78 3.06 2.48
N LEU A 93 27.07 2.60 1.25
CA LEU A 93 28.42 2.65 0.70
C LEU A 93 28.88 4.09 0.47
N ALA A 94 28.00 4.94 -0.05
CA ALA A 94 28.27 6.36 -0.25
C ALA A 94 28.51 7.10 1.07
N PHE A 95 27.78 6.74 2.12
CA PHE A 95 28.03 7.26 3.45
C PHE A 95 29.34 6.72 4.02
N GLY A 96 29.67 5.43 3.84
CA GLY A 96 30.93 4.83 4.30
C GLY A 96 31.18 5.06 5.78
N ALA A 97 30.35 4.48 6.64
CA ALA A 97 30.43 4.66 8.09
C ALA A 97 31.74 4.10 8.67
N ASP A 98 32.23 4.73 9.73
CA ASP A 98 33.31 4.23 10.58
C ASP A 98 32.76 3.30 11.66
N THR A 99 31.63 3.67 12.28
CA THR A 99 31.02 2.94 13.38
C THR A 99 29.53 2.68 13.12
N TYR A 100 29.08 1.46 13.37
CA TYR A 100 27.68 1.05 13.32
C TYR A 100 27.13 0.78 14.71
N PHE A 101 25.99 1.38 15.05
CA PHE A 101 25.16 0.97 16.17
C PHE A 101 24.04 0.06 15.66
N CYS A 102 23.97 -1.16 16.18
CA CYS A 102 23.06 -2.20 15.71
C CYS A 102 21.96 -2.47 16.74
N PHE A 103 20.71 -2.20 16.36
CA PHE A 103 19.50 -2.31 17.19
C PHE A 103 18.62 -3.48 16.68
N PHE A 104 19.04 -4.71 16.97
CA PHE A 104 18.34 -5.95 16.59
C PHE A 104 17.88 -6.73 17.82
N GLY A 105 17.08 -7.76 17.64
CA GLY A 105 16.62 -8.68 18.68
C GLY A 105 15.14 -8.60 18.99
N PHE A 106 14.46 -7.47 18.73
CA PHE A 106 13.02 -7.34 18.93
C PHE A 106 12.25 -8.26 17.97
N ASN A 107 12.46 -8.10 16.66
CA ASN A 107 11.74 -8.89 15.65
C ASN A 107 12.08 -10.38 15.71
N GLU A 108 13.31 -10.71 16.11
CA GLU A 108 13.76 -12.08 16.28
C GLU A 108 13.15 -12.74 17.53
N SER A 109 12.80 -11.96 18.56
CA SER A 109 12.23 -12.48 19.81
C SER A 109 10.91 -13.24 19.64
N PHE A 110 10.15 -12.96 18.58
CA PHE A 110 8.91 -13.65 18.24
C PHE A 110 9.10 -15.11 17.81
N ALA A 111 10.33 -15.54 17.50
CA ALA A 111 10.66 -16.96 17.31
C ALA A 111 10.73 -17.73 18.66
N GLY A 112 10.65 -17.03 19.79
CA GLY A 112 10.74 -17.61 21.13
C GLY A 112 12.13 -18.18 21.43
N PRO A 113 12.25 -18.96 22.52
CA PRO A 113 13.53 -19.53 22.97
C PRO A 113 14.22 -20.43 21.95
N GLU A 114 13.44 -21.10 21.08
CA GLU A 114 13.96 -22.02 20.07
C GLU A 114 14.78 -21.31 18.98
N GLY A 115 14.55 -20.01 18.75
CA GLY A 115 15.26 -19.21 17.73
C GLY A 115 16.61 -18.61 18.15
N ILE A 116 17.03 -18.76 19.42
CA ILE A 116 18.19 -18.04 19.97
C ILE A 116 19.51 -18.43 19.30
N ASP A 117 19.75 -19.73 19.07
CA ASP A 117 21.01 -20.20 18.50
C ASP A 117 21.15 -19.76 17.03
N ASP A 118 20.07 -19.84 16.26
CA ASP A 118 20.00 -19.33 14.89
C ASP A 118 20.24 -17.82 14.87
N PHE A 119 19.59 -17.07 15.77
CA PHE A 119 19.80 -15.63 15.87
C PHE A 119 21.27 -15.26 16.13
N LYS A 120 21.96 -15.92 17.06
CA LYS A 120 23.38 -15.65 17.34
C LYS A 120 24.26 -15.90 16.12
N SER A 121 23.99 -17.00 15.41
CA SER A 121 24.68 -17.36 14.17
C SER A 121 24.46 -16.31 13.08
N GLU A 122 23.20 -15.96 12.82
CA GLU A 122 22.82 -15.00 11.79
C GLU A 122 23.30 -13.58 12.11
N TYR A 123 23.32 -13.16 13.38
CA TYR A 123 23.88 -11.87 13.77
C TYR A 123 25.39 -11.81 13.47
N GLY A 124 26.12 -12.89 13.76
CA GLY A 124 27.53 -12.99 13.38
C GLY A 124 27.74 -12.81 11.87
N LYS A 125 26.97 -13.54 11.06
CA LYS A 125 27.03 -13.44 9.59
C LYS A 125 26.66 -12.05 9.09
N TYR A 126 25.67 -11.41 9.71
CA TYR A 126 25.25 -10.06 9.38
C TYR A 126 26.39 -9.05 9.57
N LEU A 127 27.09 -9.11 10.71
CA LEU A 127 28.23 -8.21 10.99
C LEU A 127 29.37 -8.42 9.98
N ASP A 128 29.67 -9.67 9.63
CA ASP A 128 30.68 -10.00 8.63
C ASP A 128 30.29 -9.44 7.25
N MET A 129 29.02 -9.61 6.86
CA MET A 129 28.47 -9.09 5.61
C MET A 129 28.50 -7.57 5.52
N ILE A 130 28.17 -6.85 6.60
CA ILE A 130 28.27 -5.38 6.63
C ILE A 130 29.74 -4.93 6.53
N ALA A 131 30.65 -5.60 7.23
CA ALA A 131 32.08 -5.26 7.20
C ALA A 131 32.70 -5.47 5.81
N GLU A 132 32.32 -6.54 5.13
CA GLU A 132 32.77 -6.86 3.77
C GLU A 132 32.18 -5.88 2.74
N ARG A 133 30.87 -5.62 2.81
CA ARG A 133 30.17 -4.79 1.82
C ARG A 133 30.48 -3.30 1.95
N TYR A 134 30.71 -2.82 3.17
CA TYR A 134 30.85 -1.40 3.46
C TYR A 134 32.14 -1.08 4.22
N PRO A 135 33.32 -1.25 3.60
CA PRO A 135 34.59 -0.87 4.21
C PRO A 135 34.67 0.65 4.37
N ARG A 136 35.41 1.09 5.39
CA ARG A 136 35.54 2.51 5.77
C ARG A 136 36.26 3.35 4.72
N ASP A 137 37.19 2.73 4.00
CA ASP A 137 38.05 3.36 3.01
C ASP A 137 38.49 2.39 1.92
N ASP A 138 39.20 2.88 0.92
CA ASP A 138 39.64 2.08 -0.23
C ASP A 138 40.79 1.12 0.10
N THR A 139 41.29 1.10 1.34
CA THR A 139 42.23 0.07 1.83
C THR A 139 41.52 -1.17 2.36
N GLY A 140 40.18 -1.15 2.44
CA GLY A 140 39.39 -2.27 2.96
C GLY A 140 39.34 -2.33 4.49
N ALA A 141 39.60 -1.22 5.19
CA ALA A 141 39.54 -1.19 6.65
C ALA A 141 38.12 -1.49 7.16
N ALA A 142 38.00 -2.47 8.06
CA ALA A 142 36.72 -2.88 8.62
C ALA A 142 36.12 -1.79 9.54
N PRO A 143 34.79 -1.63 9.54
CA PRO A 143 34.09 -0.75 10.48
C PRO A 143 34.09 -1.29 11.90
N ARG A 144 33.80 -0.41 12.88
CA ARG A 144 33.55 -0.76 14.27
C ARG A 144 32.05 -1.03 14.49
N PHE A 145 31.71 -2.05 15.25
CA PHE A 145 30.33 -2.38 15.62
C PHE A 145 30.09 -2.20 17.10
N ILE A 146 28.95 -1.57 17.44
CA ILE A 146 28.40 -1.43 18.78
C ILE A 146 27.03 -2.12 18.77
N LEU A 147 26.84 -3.12 19.63
CA LEU A 147 25.56 -3.82 19.71
C LEU A 147 24.73 -3.21 20.84
N VAL A 148 23.44 -2.95 20.58
CA VAL A 148 22.50 -2.42 21.56
C VAL A 148 21.41 -3.46 21.81
N SER A 149 21.06 -3.71 23.07
CA SER A 149 19.95 -4.62 23.38
C SER A 149 18.58 -4.02 22.99
N PRO A 150 17.56 -4.86 22.78
CA PRO A 150 16.18 -4.41 22.74
C PRO A 150 15.78 -3.73 24.06
N ILE A 151 14.77 -2.87 23.98
CA ILE A 151 14.07 -2.37 25.17
C ILE A 151 13.06 -3.41 25.67
N ALA A 152 12.60 -3.24 26.91
CA ALA A 152 11.45 -3.97 27.41
C ALA A 152 10.15 -3.54 26.72
N PHE A 153 9.18 -4.45 26.65
CA PHE A 153 7.80 -4.17 26.30
C PHE A 153 7.08 -3.51 27.49
N GLU A 154 6.44 -2.36 27.27
CA GLU A 154 5.67 -1.64 28.28
C GLU A 154 4.27 -2.29 28.45
N PRO A 155 3.86 -2.67 29.67
CA PRO A 155 2.51 -3.14 29.94
C PRO A 155 1.48 -2.06 29.59
N THR A 156 0.66 -2.32 28.58
CA THR A 156 -0.25 -1.32 28.03
C THR A 156 -1.44 -1.04 28.94
N GLY A 157 -1.85 -2.03 29.75
CA GLY A 157 -3.10 -2.00 30.51
C GLY A 157 -4.36 -2.13 29.65
N ASP A 158 -4.21 -2.28 28.34
CA ASP A 158 -5.29 -2.51 27.39
C ASP A 158 -5.42 -4.03 27.16
N PRO A 159 -6.59 -4.66 27.44
CA PRO A 159 -6.78 -6.09 27.21
C PRO A 159 -6.73 -6.51 25.74
N LEU A 160 -6.74 -5.56 24.80
CA LEU A 160 -6.65 -5.81 23.36
C LEU A 160 -5.21 -5.82 22.84
N LEU A 161 -4.22 -5.53 23.70
CA LEU A 161 -2.79 -5.55 23.40
C LEU A 161 -2.08 -6.56 24.31
N PRO A 162 -0.84 -6.99 23.98
CA PRO A 162 -0.05 -7.81 24.88
C PRO A 162 0.16 -7.13 26.24
N ASP A 163 0.19 -7.94 27.31
CA ASP A 163 0.45 -7.47 28.68
C ASP A 163 1.95 -7.27 28.97
N GLY A 164 2.81 -7.74 28.06
CA GLY A 164 4.25 -7.62 28.12
C GLY A 164 4.93 -8.70 28.96
N GLU A 165 4.23 -9.72 29.48
CA GLU A 165 4.88 -10.79 30.26
C GLU A 165 5.74 -11.68 29.35
N GLN A 166 5.11 -12.36 28.39
CA GLN A 166 5.80 -13.28 27.49
C GLN A 166 6.78 -12.55 26.57
N GLU A 167 6.43 -11.34 26.12
CA GLU A 167 7.28 -10.50 25.30
C GLU A 167 8.58 -10.15 26.03
N ASN A 168 8.49 -9.73 27.30
CA ASN A 168 9.67 -9.38 28.09
C ASN A 168 10.53 -10.59 28.45
N GLU A 169 9.96 -11.78 28.64
CA GLU A 169 10.75 -13.00 28.82
C GLU A 169 11.60 -13.30 27.58
N ASN A 170 11.00 -13.20 26.39
CA ASN A 170 11.71 -13.42 25.13
C ASN A 170 12.76 -12.31 24.90
N LEU A 171 12.40 -11.03 25.06
CA LEU A 171 13.32 -9.91 24.88
C LEU A 171 14.54 -9.98 25.81
N ALA A 172 14.36 -10.42 27.06
CA ALA A 172 15.46 -10.66 27.98
C ALA A 172 16.43 -11.74 27.45
N ALA A 173 15.88 -12.85 26.93
CA ALA A 173 16.68 -13.94 26.40
C ALA A 173 17.47 -13.52 25.14
N TYR A 174 16.85 -12.73 24.26
CA TYR A 174 17.52 -12.18 23.07
C TYR A 174 18.54 -11.10 23.43
N SER A 175 18.29 -10.24 24.42
CA SER A 175 19.30 -9.31 24.95
C SER A 175 20.57 -10.05 25.40
N LYS A 176 20.40 -11.14 26.16
CA LYS A 176 21.52 -12.02 26.55
C LYS A 176 22.24 -12.64 25.36
N ALA A 177 21.49 -13.08 24.34
CA ALA A 177 22.08 -13.63 23.13
C ALA A 177 22.96 -12.61 22.39
N ILE A 178 22.56 -11.33 22.36
CA ILE A 178 23.37 -10.23 21.81
C ILE A 178 24.63 -10.01 22.64
N ALA A 179 24.52 -10.05 23.98
CA ALA A 179 25.67 -9.96 24.87
C ALA A 179 26.70 -11.06 24.58
N ASP A 180 26.25 -12.30 24.35
CA ASP A 180 27.12 -13.42 23.99
C ASP A 180 27.82 -13.20 22.64
N VAL A 181 27.10 -12.68 21.62
CA VAL A 181 27.69 -12.35 20.30
C VAL A 181 28.75 -11.26 20.45
N ALA A 182 28.45 -10.20 21.23
CA ALA A 182 29.38 -9.12 21.49
C ALA A 182 30.64 -9.61 22.20
N ALA A 183 30.48 -10.43 23.25
CA ALA A 183 31.60 -11.00 23.99
C ALA A 183 32.48 -11.91 23.10
N ALA A 184 31.86 -12.79 22.30
CA ALA A 184 32.58 -13.67 21.39
C ALA A 184 33.39 -12.91 20.33
N ARG A 185 32.95 -11.71 19.96
CA ARG A 185 33.58 -10.86 18.93
C ARG A 185 34.37 -9.68 19.51
N ASN A 186 34.50 -9.57 20.83
CA ASN A 186 35.12 -8.43 21.53
C ASN A 186 34.54 -7.07 21.11
N LEU A 187 33.21 -6.98 21.03
CA LEU A 187 32.47 -5.76 20.69
C LEU A 187 31.87 -5.13 21.95
N ALA A 188 31.70 -3.81 21.91
CA ALA A 188 30.93 -3.08 22.90
C ALA A 188 29.46 -3.50 22.82
N PHE A 189 28.88 -3.79 23.99
CA PHE A 189 27.46 -4.09 24.16
C PHE A 189 26.84 -3.09 25.12
N ILE A 190 25.87 -2.32 24.63
CA ILE A 190 25.10 -1.37 25.41
C ILE A 190 23.80 -2.07 25.82
N ASP A 191 23.74 -2.49 27.08
CA ASP A 191 22.53 -3.10 27.61
C ASP A 191 21.59 -2.06 28.25
N VAL A 192 20.41 -1.91 27.66
CA VAL A 192 19.32 -1.08 28.15
C VAL A 192 18.08 -1.87 28.54
N PHE A 193 18.07 -3.20 28.38
CA PHE A 193 16.88 -4.02 28.62
C PHE A 193 16.43 -3.93 30.09
N ASP A 194 17.30 -4.27 31.04
CA ASP A 194 16.93 -4.28 32.46
C ASP A 194 16.53 -2.89 32.98
N ALA A 195 17.25 -1.86 32.52
CA ALA A 195 16.98 -0.47 32.90
C ALA A 195 15.64 0.03 32.32
N SER A 196 15.37 -0.30 31.06
CA SER A 196 14.09 0.03 30.43
C SER A 196 12.94 -0.78 31.04
N LYS A 197 13.13 -2.05 31.38
CA LYS A 197 12.11 -2.86 32.09
C LYS A 197 11.68 -2.20 33.40
N ASN A 198 12.63 -1.75 34.21
CA ASN A 198 12.32 -1.06 35.47
C ASN A 198 11.53 0.24 35.25
N LEU A 199 11.81 0.98 34.18
CA LEU A 199 11.10 2.22 33.85
C LEU A 199 9.71 1.95 33.27
N LEU A 200 9.65 1.11 32.25
CA LEU A 200 8.46 0.85 31.44
C LEU A 200 7.43 -0.01 32.19
N CYS A 201 7.88 -0.91 33.07
CA CYS A 201 6.98 -1.78 33.84
C CYS A 201 6.63 -1.22 35.24
N ASP A 202 7.09 -0.01 35.60
CA ASP A 202 6.79 0.59 36.91
C ASP A 202 5.28 0.77 37.11
N LYS A 203 4.59 1.17 36.04
CA LYS A 203 3.14 1.34 36.02
C LYS A 203 2.59 0.99 34.63
N PRO A 204 1.48 0.25 34.52
CA PRO A 204 0.80 0.07 33.24
C PRO A 204 0.21 1.38 32.68
N GLY A 205 0.12 1.49 31.36
CA GLY A 205 -0.66 2.55 30.69
C GLY A 205 0.08 3.42 29.67
N MET A 206 1.01 2.84 28.90
CA MET A 206 1.60 3.47 27.70
C MET A 206 2.18 4.88 27.96
N GLN A 207 2.94 5.04 29.03
CA GLN A 207 3.55 6.32 29.37
C GLN A 207 4.72 6.66 28.44
N TYR A 208 5.41 5.65 27.92
CA TYR A 208 6.65 5.82 27.16
C TYR A 208 6.57 5.22 25.74
N THR A 209 5.59 4.39 25.48
CA THR A 209 5.29 3.81 24.18
C THR A 209 3.88 4.21 23.74
N ILE A 210 3.56 3.96 22.48
CA ILE A 210 2.18 4.14 21.96
C ILE A 210 1.37 2.84 21.93
N ASN A 211 2.02 1.69 22.14
CA ASN A 211 1.42 0.37 21.96
C ASN A 211 2.20 -0.78 22.65
N GLY A 212 3.08 -0.44 23.60
CA GLY A 212 3.93 -1.39 24.32
C GLY A 212 5.34 -1.56 23.74
N CYS A 213 5.57 -1.33 22.44
CA CYS A 213 6.89 -1.52 21.83
C CYS A 213 7.45 -0.29 21.11
N HIS A 214 6.61 0.57 20.53
CA HIS A 214 7.07 1.76 19.81
C HIS A 214 7.12 2.98 20.72
N LEU A 215 8.32 3.55 20.91
CA LEU A 215 8.53 4.69 21.79
C LEU A 215 7.76 5.94 21.32
N ASN A 216 7.19 6.68 22.26
CA ASN A 216 6.79 8.08 22.09
C ASN A 216 7.99 9.01 22.41
N ASP A 217 7.83 10.33 22.33
CA ASP A 217 8.91 11.31 22.58
C ASP A 217 9.53 11.14 23.99
N ALA A 218 8.70 10.90 25.01
CA ALA A 218 9.17 10.67 26.38
C ALA A 218 9.97 9.37 26.51
N GLY A 219 9.52 8.30 25.85
CA GLY A 219 10.24 7.04 25.78
C GLY A 219 11.58 7.17 25.05
N ASP A 220 11.60 7.80 23.87
CA ASP A 220 12.83 8.03 23.11
C ASP A 220 13.85 8.82 23.94
N ARG A 221 13.40 9.83 24.68
CA ARG A 221 14.23 10.60 25.59
C ARG A 221 14.89 9.74 26.67
N GLU A 222 14.11 8.94 27.40
CA GLU A 222 14.65 8.14 28.51
C GLU A 222 15.53 6.99 28.02
N ILE A 223 15.13 6.31 26.94
CA ILE A 223 15.97 5.26 26.35
C ILE A 223 17.27 5.85 25.80
N SER A 224 17.22 7.01 25.12
CA SER A 224 18.42 7.72 24.67
C SER A 224 19.35 8.09 25.83
N ARG A 225 18.80 8.53 26.97
CA ARG A 225 19.56 8.80 28.19
C ARG A 225 20.23 7.54 28.74
N MET A 226 19.53 6.40 28.73
CA MET A 226 20.09 5.11 29.16
C MET A 226 21.22 4.65 28.23
N ILE A 227 21.02 4.75 26.91
CA ILE A 227 22.05 4.42 25.92
C ILE A 227 23.30 5.29 26.15
N ASP A 228 23.14 6.61 26.30
CA ASP A 228 24.23 7.54 26.58
C ASP A 228 24.97 7.21 27.88
N GLU A 229 24.24 7.03 28.99
CA GLU A 229 24.85 6.71 30.29
C GLU A 229 25.64 5.40 30.25
N LYS A 230 25.09 4.36 29.62
CA LYS A 230 25.75 3.06 29.47
C LYS A 230 26.93 3.13 28.50
N ALA A 231 26.80 3.88 27.41
CA ALA A 231 27.85 4.03 26.41
C ALA A 231 29.08 4.75 26.96
N PHE A 232 28.91 5.72 27.87
CA PHE A 232 30.00 6.60 28.34
C PHE A 232 30.30 6.51 29.84
N GLY A 233 29.56 5.66 30.58
CA GLY A 233 29.74 5.42 32.01
C GLY A 233 29.31 6.57 32.93
N THR A 234 28.80 7.66 32.37
CA THR A 234 28.33 8.85 33.10
C THR A 234 27.14 9.45 32.36
N ALA A 235 26.17 9.99 33.10
CA ALA A 235 25.05 10.71 32.51
C ALA A 235 25.52 11.97 31.76
N SER A 236 24.83 12.31 30.67
CA SER A 236 25.10 13.55 29.93
C SER A 236 24.80 14.79 30.76
N SER A 237 25.53 15.87 30.48
CA SER A 237 25.23 17.21 31.02
C SER A 237 24.16 17.95 30.22
N ALA A 238 23.62 17.33 29.15
CA ALA A 238 22.56 17.92 28.34
C ALA A 238 21.30 18.22 29.18
N SER A 239 20.75 19.41 28.98
CA SER A 239 19.53 19.85 29.66
C SER A 239 18.33 19.64 28.74
N PHE A 240 17.73 18.45 28.81
CA PHE A 240 16.50 18.11 28.08
C PHE A 240 15.41 19.16 28.30
N GLY A 241 14.67 19.54 27.24
CA GLY A 241 13.61 20.53 27.31
C GLY A 241 14.10 21.99 27.44
N SER A 242 15.39 22.25 27.63
CA SER A 242 15.90 23.62 27.60
C SER A 242 15.82 24.21 26.18
N PRO A 243 15.62 25.54 26.03
CA PRO A 243 15.53 26.15 24.69
C PRO A 243 16.72 25.86 23.78
N GLY A 244 17.93 25.77 24.34
CA GLY A 244 19.15 25.43 23.58
C GLY A 244 19.15 23.98 23.10
N TYR A 245 18.72 23.04 23.95
CA TYR A 245 18.60 21.63 23.59
C TYR A 245 17.52 21.42 22.52
N GLU A 246 16.34 22.02 22.68
CA GLU A 246 15.26 21.89 21.70
C GLU A 246 15.60 22.54 20.36
N LYS A 247 16.32 23.68 20.35
CA LYS A 247 16.81 24.28 19.10
C LYS A 247 17.78 23.35 18.38
N LEU A 248 18.69 22.70 19.10
CA LEU A 248 19.63 21.74 18.54
C LEU A 248 18.92 20.48 18.01
N ARG A 249 17.98 19.93 18.79
CA ARG A 249 17.18 18.76 18.42
C ARG A 249 16.33 19.03 17.18
N ALA A 250 15.75 20.22 17.04
CA ALA A 250 15.02 20.61 15.83
C ALA A 250 15.92 20.61 14.58
N ALA A 251 17.17 21.10 14.68
CA ALA A 251 18.13 21.06 13.57
C ALA A 251 18.54 19.62 13.21
N ILE A 252 18.65 18.74 14.21
CA ILE A 252 18.90 17.31 14.02
C ILE A 252 17.72 16.63 13.32
N ASN A 253 16.49 16.88 13.75
CA ASN A 253 15.29 16.31 13.12
C ASN A 253 15.13 16.83 11.67
N ASP A 254 15.52 18.08 11.39
CA ASP A 254 15.58 18.59 10.02
C ASP A 254 16.59 17.83 9.16
N LYS A 255 17.80 17.58 9.68
CA LYS A 255 18.81 16.74 9.02
C LYS A 255 18.31 15.32 8.79
N SER A 256 17.69 14.69 9.78
CA SER A 256 17.13 13.34 9.65
C SER A 256 16.08 13.27 8.55
N TRP A 257 15.22 14.28 8.44
CA TRP A 257 14.24 14.37 7.36
C TRP A 257 14.90 14.50 5.97
N VAL A 258 15.97 15.29 5.82
CA VAL A 258 16.70 15.39 4.54
C VAL A 258 17.40 14.07 4.21
N HIS A 259 18.06 13.45 5.19
CA HIS A 259 18.72 12.16 4.99
C HIS A 259 17.73 11.05 4.60
N PHE A 260 16.52 11.08 5.15
CA PHE A 260 15.47 10.14 4.79
C PHE A 260 15.19 10.12 3.27
N GLN A 261 15.30 11.27 2.60
CA GLN A 261 15.14 11.39 1.14
C GLN A 261 16.30 10.76 0.34
N ASP A 262 17.43 10.41 0.96
CA ASP A 262 18.57 9.75 0.31
C ASP A 262 18.40 8.23 0.26
N TYR A 263 17.87 7.61 1.33
CA TYR A 263 17.82 6.15 1.44
C TYR A 263 16.40 5.56 1.42
N ARG A 264 15.34 6.37 1.56
CA ARG A 264 13.95 5.89 1.53
C ARG A 264 13.00 6.96 0.95
N MET A 265 13.35 7.46 -0.24
CA MET A 265 12.53 8.47 -0.91
C MET A 265 11.19 7.88 -1.38
N LEU A 266 10.17 8.74 -1.45
CA LEU A 266 8.95 8.42 -2.21
C LEU A 266 9.27 8.20 -3.69
N ASN A 267 8.55 7.29 -4.34
CA ASN A 267 8.86 6.82 -5.70
C ASN A 267 10.26 6.19 -5.82
N GLY A 268 10.73 5.55 -4.73
CA GLY A 268 12.05 4.92 -4.68
C GLY A 268 12.33 3.99 -5.86
N TRP A 269 11.34 3.25 -6.36
CA TRP A 269 11.55 2.33 -7.48
C TRP A 269 11.97 3.03 -8.78
N TYR A 270 11.41 4.21 -9.08
CA TYR A 270 11.82 5.04 -10.22
C TYR A 270 13.21 5.62 -10.01
N VAL A 271 13.52 6.04 -8.79
CA VAL A 271 14.75 6.77 -8.48
C VAL A 271 15.96 5.83 -8.35
N TYR A 272 15.78 4.63 -7.77
CA TYR A 272 16.83 3.62 -7.70
C TYR A 272 17.08 2.91 -9.05
N GLY A 273 16.17 3.10 -10.01
CA GLY A 273 16.42 2.84 -11.43
C GLY A 273 15.81 1.56 -11.99
N GLY A 274 14.75 1.04 -11.37
CA GLY A 274 13.95 -0.10 -11.83
C GLY A 274 12.98 0.25 -12.95
N ARG A 275 11.96 1.06 -12.65
CA ARG A 275 11.04 1.62 -13.65
C ARG A 275 11.63 2.91 -14.23
N ARG A 276 12.52 2.81 -15.23
CA ARG A 276 13.14 4.02 -15.79
C ARG A 276 12.21 4.76 -16.75
N THR A 277 11.90 6.00 -16.37
CA THR A 277 11.80 7.10 -17.33
C THR A 277 13.18 7.42 -17.90
N PHE A 278 13.17 8.15 -18.99
CA PHE A 278 14.28 8.78 -19.70
C PHE A 278 15.16 9.72 -18.83
N ASP A 279 14.89 9.86 -17.53
CA ASP A 279 15.55 10.78 -16.59
C ASP A 279 16.93 10.29 -16.13
N THR A 280 17.89 10.34 -17.06
CA THR A 280 19.27 9.90 -16.79
C THR A 280 20.15 10.94 -16.08
N GLU A 281 19.68 12.19 -15.96
CA GLU A 281 20.39 13.30 -15.31
C GLU A 281 19.69 13.81 -14.04
N THR A 282 18.36 13.76 -13.98
CA THR A 282 17.55 14.35 -12.92
C THR A 282 17.86 13.74 -11.55
N PHE A 283 17.54 12.46 -11.34
CA PHE A 283 17.69 11.79 -10.05
C PHE A 283 19.12 11.68 -9.53
N PRO A 284 20.15 11.38 -10.37
CA PRO A 284 21.54 11.39 -9.91
C PRO A 284 21.98 12.74 -9.32
N ARG A 285 21.55 13.86 -9.91
CA ARG A 285 21.86 15.21 -9.38
C ARG A 285 21.08 15.49 -8.10
N GLU A 286 19.86 15.00 -7.98
CA GLU A 286 19.06 15.10 -6.76
C GLU A 286 19.72 14.37 -5.58
N TYR A 287 20.24 13.15 -5.75
CA TYR A 287 21.00 12.47 -4.69
C TYR A 287 22.20 13.28 -4.21
N ILE A 288 23.00 13.79 -5.15
CA ILE A 288 24.17 14.61 -4.84
C ILE A 288 23.75 15.86 -4.05
N LYS A 289 22.66 16.51 -4.48
CA LYS A 289 22.10 17.68 -3.80
C LYS A 289 21.62 17.35 -2.40
N ILE A 290 20.80 16.29 -2.21
CA ILE A 290 20.28 15.84 -0.91
C ILE A 290 21.44 15.55 0.07
N ARG A 291 22.50 14.88 -0.38
CA ARG A 291 23.67 14.59 0.47
C ARG A 291 24.37 15.87 0.91
N LYS A 292 24.58 16.81 -0.01
CA LYS A 292 25.15 18.14 0.32
C LYS A 292 24.25 18.94 1.26
N MET A 293 22.93 18.87 1.09
CA MET A 293 21.97 19.47 2.02
C MET A 293 22.12 18.87 3.43
N ALA A 294 22.31 17.55 3.54
CA ALA A 294 22.59 16.91 4.82
C ALA A 294 23.94 17.36 5.42
N GLU A 295 24.98 17.54 4.60
CA GLU A 295 26.28 18.09 5.03
C GLU A 295 26.21 19.55 5.50
N VAL A 296 25.36 20.38 4.88
CA VAL A 296 25.07 21.76 5.35
C VAL A 296 24.53 21.69 6.78
N ARG A 297 23.60 20.77 7.04
CA ARG A 297 22.98 20.60 8.35
C ARG A 297 23.94 20.03 9.38
N ASP A 298 24.84 19.10 9.00
CA ASP A 298 25.92 18.65 9.88
C ASP A 298 26.77 19.84 10.36
N ARG A 299 27.23 20.71 9.44
CA ARG A 299 28.00 21.92 9.79
C ARG A 299 27.22 22.88 10.68
N PHE A 300 25.95 23.10 10.36
CA PHE A 300 25.05 23.94 11.15
C PHE A 300 24.95 23.44 12.60
N ILE A 301 24.76 22.12 12.78
CA ILE A 301 24.71 21.45 14.08
C ILE A 301 26.05 21.60 14.82
N TRP A 302 27.19 21.38 14.14
CA TRP A 302 28.53 21.54 14.75
C TRP A 302 28.77 22.97 15.23
N ASP A 303 28.42 23.96 14.42
CA ASP A 303 28.59 25.36 14.78
C ASP A 303 27.71 25.74 15.98
N MET A 304 26.47 25.23 16.04
CA MET A 304 25.60 25.40 17.20
C MET A 304 26.21 24.84 18.49
N VAL A 305 26.67 23.59 18.50
CA VAL A 305 27.21 22.96 19.72
C VAL A 305 28.58 23.50 20.12
N GLN A 306 29.31 24.11 19.19
CA GLN A 306 30.55 24.83 19.48
C GLN A 306 30.32 26.28 19.95
N GLY A 307 29.06 26.74 20.01
CA GLY A 307 28.70 28.09 20.44
C GLY A 307 29.04 29.18 19.42
N LYS A 308 29.19 28.82 18.15
CA LYS A 308 29.37 29.79 17.06
C LYS A 308 28.02 30.39 16.67
N ALA A 309 28.04 31.58 16.08
CA ALA A 309 26.85 32.19 15.52
C ALA A 309 26.40 31.42 14.27
N VAL A 310 25.11 31.07 14.21
CA VAL A 310 24.47 30.40 13.07
C VAL A 310 23.29 31.23 12.58
N ALA A 311 22.93 31.07 11.30
CA ALA A 311 21.72 31.67 10.73
C ALA A 311 20.44 31.06 11.34
N ASP A 312 19.29 31.64 11.00
CA ASP A 312 17.99 31.13 11.47
C ASP A 312 17.62 29.78 10.84
N ALA A 313 18.11 29.50 9.63
CA ALA A 313 17.94 28.24 8.92
C ALA A 313 19.23 27.84 8.16
N PRO A 314 19.42 26.53 7.88
CA PRO A 314 20.48 26.06 6.99
C PRO A 314 20.36 26.67 5.57
N ASP A 315 21.50 26.97 4.93
CA ASP A 315 21.55 27.54 3.58
C ASP A 315 21.90 26.46 2.54
N ASP A 316 20.93 26.15 1.67
CA ASP A 316 21.05 25.15 0.62
C ASP A 316 21.42 25.72 -0.76
N ALA A 317 21.69 27.02 -0.88
CA ALA A 317 21.96 27.68 -2.17
C ALA A 317 23.12 27.02 -2.95
N ASP A 318 24.18 26.61 -2.25
CA ASP A 318 25.40 26.04 -2.84
C ASP A 318 25.40 24.49 -2.87
N THR A 319 24.24 23.85 -2.75
CA THR A 319 24.13 22.37 -2.76
C THR A 319 24.06 21.77 -4.17
N GLY A 320 24.02 22.61 -5.20
CA GLY A 320 24.07 22.22 -6.61
C GLY A 320 22.77 22.48 -7.38
N GLU A 321 22.92 22.56 -8.69
CA GLU A 321 21.82 22.80 -9.63
C GLU A 321 21.13 21.49 -10.02
N LEU A 322 19.80 21.57 -10.16
CA LEU A 322 18.98 20.47 -10.64
C LEU A 322 18.72 20.62 -12.14
N PHE A 323 18.63 19.48 -12.83
CA PHE A 323 18.31 19.42 -14.24
C PHE A 323 16.78 19.55 -14.44
N VAL A 324 16.37 20.43 -15.35
CA VAL A 324 14.97 20.51 -15.79
C VAL A 324 14.85 19.68 -17.06
N PRO A 325 14.13 18.54 -17.05
CA PRO A 325 13.95 17.72 -18.22
C PRO A 325 13.08 18.44 -19.25
N GLN A 326 13.31 18.14 -20.53
CA GLN A 326 12.42 18.56 -21.59
C GLN A 326 11.04 17.90 -21.41
N THR A 327 9.97 18.68 -21.60
CA THR A 327 8.62 18.15 -21.56
C THR A 327 8.33 17.27 -22.76
N ARG A 328 7.53 16.22 -22.55
CA ARG A 328 6.97 15.38 -23.63
C ARG A 328 5.51 15.66 -23.93
N PHE A 329 4.92 16.64 -23.26
CA PHE A 329 3.53 17.01 -23.47
C PHE A 329 3.32 17.52 -24.92
N GLY A 330 2.22 17.12 -25.55
CA GLY A 330 1.89 17.55 -26.92
C GLY A 330 2.63 16.77 -28.02
N GLU A 331 3.40 15.74 -27.66
CA GLU A 331 3.96 14.76 -28.60
C GLU A 331 3.06 13.52 -28.60
N PRO A 332 2.06 13.39 -29.51
CA PRO A 332 1.02 12.37 -29.40
C PRO A 332 1.63 10.99 -29.60
N ARG A 333 1.94 10.29 -28.50
CA ARG A 333 2.37 8.88 -28.49
C ARG A 333 1.24 7.94 -28.10
N GLN A 334 0.14 8.50 -27.57
CA GLN A 334 -1.07 7.79 -27.16
C GLN A 334 -2.29 8.72 -27.24
N ASP A 335 -3.03 8.62 -28.35
CA ASP A 335 -4.25 9.41 -28.61
C ASP A 335 -5.34 9.32 -27.53
N TYR A 336 -5.33 8.28 -26.69
CA TYR A 336 -6.35 8.05 -25.67
C TYR A 336 -6.04 8.68 -24.31
N SER A 337 -4.80 9.11 -24.05
CA SER A 337 -4.39 9.55 -22.70
C SER A 337 -4.03 11.03 -22.59
N GLU A 338 -3.76 11.68 -23.72
CA GLU A 338 -3.20 13.03 -23.77
C GLU A 338 -4.08 13.98 -24.60
N ALA A 339 -4.24 15.20 -24.09
CA ALA A 339 -4.87 16.29 -24.82
C ALA A 339 -3.91 16.88 -25.86
N GLU A 340 -4.46 17.43 -26.94
CA GLU A 340 -3.67 18.11 -27.99
C GLU A 340 -3.08 19.43 -27.49
N GLU A 341 -3.73 20.09 -26.53
CA GLU A 341 -3.32 21.37 -25.95
C GLU A 341 -3.24 21.28 -24.44
N LEU A 342 -2.25 21.93 -23.83
CA LEU A 342 -2.14 22.05 -22.38
C LEU A 342 -3.12 23.13 -21.91
N ARG A 343 -4.38 22.76 -21.71
CA ARG A 343 -5.42 23.67 -21.28
C ARG A 343 -6.25 23.06 -20.17
N TYR A 344 -6.64 23.87 -19.22
CA TYR A 344 -7.51 23.45 -18.12
C TYR A 344 -8.77 24.29 -18.18
N LEU A 345 -9.90 23.62 -18.40
CA LEU A 345 -11.21 24.26 -18.43
C LEU A 345 -11.56 24.87 -17.08
N THR A 346 -12.29 25.98 -17.04
CA THR A 346 -12.96 26.38 -15.79
C THR A 346 -14.01 25.34 -15.38
N PRO A 347 -14.46 25.31 -14.12
CA PRO A 347 -15.47 24.34 -13.70
C PRO A 347 -16.74 24.36 -14.55
N GLN A 348 -17.21 25.56 -14.92
CA GLN A 348 -18.40 25.72 -15.76
C GLN A 348 -18.18 25.20 -17.19
N GLN A 349 -17.02 25.46 -17.77
CA GLN A 349 -16.68 24.92 -19.10
C GLN A 349 -16.55 23.40 -19.08
N LEU A 350 -16.01 22.82 -18.00
CA LEU A 350 -15.95 21.37 -17.87
C LEU A 350 -17.35 20.77 -17.80
N ILE A 351 -18.27 21.38 -17.04
CA ILE A 351 -19.68 20.95 -16.98
C ILE A 351 -20.31 20.96 -18.39
N GLU A 352 -20.06 22.01 -19.18
CA GLU A 352 -20.56 22.12 -20.56
C GLU A 352 -20.00 21.04 -21.51
N GLU A 353 -18.76 20.60 -21.28
CA GLU A 353 -18.08 19.53 -22.05
C GLU A 353 -18.41 18.11 -21.55
N THR A 354 -19.27 18.00 -20.54
CA THR A 354 -19.58 16.74 -19.87
C THR A 354 -21.04 16.34 -20.07
N LYS A 355 -21.24 15.08 -20.47
CA LYS A 355 -22.58 14.49 -20.65
C LYS A 355 -22.98 13.69 -19.43
N VAL A 356 -24.25 13.80 -19.05
CA VAL A 356 -24.91 13.00 -18.02
C VAL A 356 -26.26 12.48 -18.54
N PRO A 357 -26.84 11.43 -17.96
CA PRO A 357 -28.17 10.95 -18.33
C PRO A 357 -29.27 12.00 -18.14
N GLU A 358 -30.39 11.83 -18.82
CA GLU A 358 -31.53 12.77 -18.74
C GLU A 358 -31.99 12.97 -17.29
N GLY A 359 -32.16 14.24 -16.90
CA GLY A 359 -32.61 14.64 -15.57
C GLY A 359 -31.51 14.74 -14.51
N PHE A 360 -30.28 14.30 -14.80
CA PHE A 360 -29.13 14.57 -13.95
C PHE A 360 -28.48 15.91 -14.25
N GLU A 361 -27.81 16.49 -13.24
CA GLU A 361 -27.07 17.74 -13.33
C GLU A 361 -25.75 17.64 -12.53
N ILE A 362 -24.66 18.18 -13.09
CA ILE A 362 -23.39 18.35 -12.37
C ILE A 362 -23.36 19.76 -11.80
N GLN A 363 -23.04 19.86 -10.51
CA GLN A 363 -22.90 21.14 -9.81
C GLN A 363 -21.48 21.26 -9.27
N ALA A 364 -20.81 22.37 -9.60
CA ALA A 364 -19.52 22.72 -9.01
C ALA A 364 -19.72 23.18 -7.56
N PHE A 365 -18.98 22.57 -6.63
CA PHE A 365 -19.05 22.89 -5.21
C PHE A 365 -17.88 23.78 -4.76
N ALA A 366 -16.66 23.42 -5.14
CA ALA A 366 -15.44 24.14 -4.81
C ALA A 366 -14.38 23.94 -5.91
N ASP A 367 -13.50 24.92 -6.11
CA ASP A 367 -12.35 24.81 -7.01
C ASP A 367 -11.15 25.63 -6.50
N GLU A 368 -10.00 25.45 -7.14
CA GLU A 368 -8.74 26.08 -6.78
C GLU A 368 -8.76 27.62 -6.80
N THR A 369 -9.69 28.23 -7.54
CA THR A 369 -9.86 29.70 -7.60
C THR A 369 -10.63 30.25 -6.41
N MET A 370 -11.45 29.41 -5.77
CA MET A 370 -12.11 29.71 -4.50
C MET A 370 -11.17 29.47 -3.33
N PHE A 371 -10.47 28.32 -3.35
CA PHE A 371 -9.56 27.88 -2.29
C PHE A 371 -8.25 27.34 -2.89
N PRO A 372 -7.16 28.13 -2.90
CA PRO A 372 -5.87 27.69 -3.46
C PRO A 372 -5.29 26.42 -2.81
N GLU A 373 -5.73 26.09 -1.61
CA GLU A 373 -5.36 24.87 -0.90
C GLU A 373 -5.93 23.60 -1.55
N LEU A 374 -7.04 23.71 -2.29
CA LEU A 374 -7.69 22.60 -3.00
C LEU A 374 -6.93 22.30 -4.30
N ALA A 375 -5.78 21.65 -4.17
CA ALA A 375 -4.97 21.20 -5.29
C ALA A 375 -4.82 19.68 -5.24
N LYS A 376 -5.06 19.01 -6.38
CA LYS A 376 -4.89 17.57 -6.54
C LYS A 376 -5.69 16.73 -5.53
N PRO A 377 -7.04 16.87 -5.48
CA PRO A 377 -7.88 16.06 -4.60
C PRO A 377 -7.82 14.58 -5.02
N VAL A 378 -7.54 13.69 -4.07
CA VAL A 378 -7.36 12.24 -4.33
C VAL A 378 -8.40 11.34 -3.68
N GLN A 379 -8.87 11.75 -2.50
CA GLN A 379 -9.86 11.02 -1.72
C GLN A 379 -10.77 12.02 -1.01
N LEU A 380 -12.05 11.67 -0.92
CA LEU A 380 -13.11 12.43 -0.29
C LEU A 380 -13.73 11.59 0.83
N ASN A 381 -14.20 12.25 1.89
CA ASN A 381 -15.02 11.59 2.90
C ASN A 381 -15.85 12.60 3.69
N PHE A 382 -16.82 12.13 4.48
CA PHE A 382 -17.67 12.99 5.30
C PHE A 382 -17.52 12.69 6.78
N ASP A 383 -17.32 13.73 7.58
CA ASP A 383 -17.29 13.61 9.04
C ASP A 383 -18.71 13.46 9.64
N ASN A 384 -18.78 13.28 10.95
CA ASN A 384 -20.04 13.07 11.66
C ASN A 384 -20.90 14.34 11.77
N LYS A 385 -20.37 15.51 11.39
CA LYS A 385 -21.11 16.77 11.22
C LYS A 385 -21.66 16.92 9.79
N GLY A 386 -21.29 16.01 8.88
CA GLY A 386 -21.70 16.03 7.47
C GLY A 386 -20.85 16.95 6.60
N ARG A 387 -19.68 17.40 7.07
CA ARG A 387 -18.76 18.26 6.32
C ARG A 387 -17.90 17.42 5.39
N LEU A 388 -17.57 17.97 4.23
CA LEU A 388 -16.72 17.30 3.26
C LEU A 388 -15.25 17.45 3.67
N TRP A 389 -14.53 16.34 3.70
CA TRP A 389 -13.09 16.29 3.89
C TRP A 389 -12.40 15.83 2.61
N VAL A 390 -11.25 16.43 2.30
CA VAL A 390 -10.52 16.18 1.07
C VAL A 390 -9.03 16.03 1.34
N SER A 391 -8.43 14.95 0.84
CA SER A 391 -6.97 14.81 0.79
C SER A 391 -6.41 15.44 -0.48
N CYS A 392 -5.46 16.37 -0.32
CA CYS A 392 -4.88 17.18 -1.38
C CYS A 392 -3.36 16.96 -1.47
N MET A 393 -2.84 16.74 -2.68
CA MET A 393 -1.45 16.32 -2.94
C MET A 393 -0.70 17.27 -3.90
N PRO A 394 -0.54 18.57 -3.61
CA PRO A 394 0.21 19.48 -4.48
C PRO A 394 1.67 19.06 -4.70
N THR A 395 2.28 18.31 -3.79
CA THR A 395 3.66 17.80 -3.94
C THR A 395 3.78 16.66 -4.96
N TYR A 396 2.66 16.05 -5.35
CA TYR A 396 2.66 14.93 -6.27
C TYR A 396 3.35 15.27 -7.61
N PRO A 397 4.14 14.34 -8.20
CA PRO A 397 4.37 12.97 -7.73
C PRO A 397 5.50 12.85 -6.71
N GLN A 398 6.29 13.89 -6.48
CA GLN A 398 7.48 13.81 -5.63
C GLN A 398 7.99 15.19 -5.24
N TRP A 399 8.43 15.35 -3.99
CA TRP A 399 9.16 16.55 -3.53
C TRP A 399 10.46 16.78 -4.29
N LYS A 400 10.77 18.04 -4.61
CA LYS A 400 12.00 18.45 -5.33
C LYS A 400 13.06 18.98 -4.36
N PRO A 401 14.30 18.44 -4.36
CA PRO A 401 15.34 18.90 -3.46
C PRO A 401 15.71 20.39 -3.59
N GLY A 402 15.62 21.10 -2.47
CA GLY A 402 15.85 22.55 -2.38
C GLY A 402 14.56 23.37 -2.38
N ASP A 403 13.41 22.77 -2.69
CA ASP A 403 12.11 23.40 -2.43
C ASP A 403 11.74 23.26 -0.94
N HIS A 404 10.75 24.03 -0.49
CA HIS A 404 10.19 23.88 0.85
C HIS A 404 9.72 22.45 1.11
N LYS A 405 9.68 22.03 2.38
CA LYS A 405 9.12 20.72 2.75
C LYS A 405 7.69 20.58 2.21
N PRO A 406 7.27 19.35 1.85
CA PRO A 406 5.90 19.06 1.43
C PRO A 406 4.88 19.68 2.37
N ASN A 407 3.84 20.24 1.78
CA ASN A 407 2.72 20.81 2.50
C ASN A 407 1.39 20.18 2.04
N ASP A 408 1.41 18.88 1.74
CA ASP A 408 0.17 18.18 1.38
C ASP A 408 -0.74 18.10 2.61
N ARG A 409 -2.05 18.03 2.38
CA ARG A 409 -3.00 18.45 3.41
C ARG A 409 -4.35 17.75 3.39
N LEU A 410 -4.98 17.73 4.55
CA LEU A 410 -6.41 17.44 4.70
C LEU A 410 -7.17 18.76 4.86
N LEU A 411 -8.18 18.94 4.01
CA LEU A 411 -9.08 20.09 4.03
C LEU A 411 -10.46 19.71 4.53
N ILE A 412 -11.15 20.68 5.14
CA ILE A 412 -12.56 20.62 5.51
C ILE A 412 -13.29 21.72 4.74
N LEU A 413 -14.27 21.34 3.92
CA LEU A 413 -15.08 22.23 3.12
C LEU A 413 -16.51 22.27 3.65
N GLU A 414 -17.07 23.48 3.78
CA GLU A 414 -18.41 23.72 4.30
C GLU A 414 -19.18 24.68 3.40
N ASP A 415 -20.48 24.45 3.29
CA ASP A 415 -21.49 25.35 2.70
C ASP A 415 -22.35 25.88 3.84
N THR A 416 -21.98 27.05 4.39
CA THR A 416 -22.61 27.58 5.61
C THR A 416 -23.91 28.34 5.34
N ASP A 417 -24.13 28.81 4.12
CA ASP A 417 -25.36 29.50 3.69
C ASP A 417 -26.37 28.62 2.92
N GLN A 418 -25.99 27.37 2.62
CA GLN A 418 -26.78 26.33 1.94
C GLN A 418 -27.14 26.70 0.49
N ASP A 419 -26.30 27.48 -0.19
CA ASP A 419 -26.50 27.84 -1.61
C ASP A 419 -26.03 26.74 -2.59
N GLY A 420 -25.38 25.69 -2.06
CA GLY A 420 -24.85 24.58 -2.84
C GLY A 420 -23.39 24.71 -3.22
N LYS A 421 -22.67 25.69 -2.70
CA LYS A 421 -21.23 25.91 -2.90
C LYS A 421 -20.51 26.03 -1.57
N ALA A 422 -19.22 25.68 -1.56
CA ALA A 422 -18.41 25.92 -0.39
C ALA A 422 -18.15 27.41 -0.21
N ASP A 423 -18.38 27.94 0.98
CA ASP A 423 -18.04 29.31 1.39
C ASP A 423 -16.92 29.35 2.44
N ASN A 424 -16.53 28.18 2.96
CA ASN A 424 -15.48 28.04 3.96
C ASN A 424 -14.58 26.82 3.66
N CYS A 425 -13.27 27.02 3.80
CA CYS A 425 -12.24 25.99 3.69
C CYS A 425 -11.27 26.09 4.86
N LYS A 426 -11.13 25.01 5.62
CA LYS A 426 -10.19 24.90 6.74
C LYS A 426 -9.12 23.87 6.43
N VAL A 427 -7.88 24.17 6.81
CA VAL A 427 -6.77 23.22 6.77
C VAL A 427 -6.71 22.51 8.12
N PHE A 428 -6.99 21.21 8.14
CA PHE A 428 -6.93 20.41 9.37
C PHE A 428 -5.48 20.05 9.73
N TYR A 429 -4.69 19.67 8.72
CA TYR A 429 -3.27 19.35 8.86
C TYR A 429 -2.56 19.45 7.49
N ASP A 430 -1.38 20.09 7.44
CA ASP A 430 -0.67 20.44 6.20
C ASP A 430 0.80 20.03 6.17
N LYS A 431 1.21 19.07 7.01
CA LYS A 431 2.58 18.56 7.06
C LYS A 431 2.70 17.16 6.45
N LEU A 432 1.79 16.80 5.55
CA LEU A 432 1.76 15.48 4.90
C LEU A 432 2.62 15.48 3.63
N HIS A 433 2.93 14.28 3.15
CA HIS A 433 3.66 14.02 1.93
C HIS A 433 2.97 12.91 1.13
N CYS A 434 2.28 13.29 0.06
CA CYS A 434 1.49 12.43 -0.81
C CYS A 434 0.46 11.55 -0.07
N PRO A 435 -0.48 12.13 0.71
CA PRO A 435 -1.50 11.37 1.43
C PRO A 435 -2.54 10.72 0.50
N THR A 436 -2.38 9.43 0.23
CA THR A 436 -3.20 8.64 -0.71
C THR A 436 -4.49 8.06 -0.10
N GLY A 437 -4.66 8.17 1.22
CA GLY A 437 -5.73 7.50 1.96
C GLY A 437 -5.97 8.09 3.35
N PHE A 438 -7.23 8.30 3.76
CA PHE A 438 -7.61 8.65 5.12
C PHE A 438 -9.00 8.11 5.52
N GLU A 439 -9.21 7.91 6.83
CA GLU A 439 -10.51 7.58 7.43
C GLU A 439 -10.62 8.08 8.87
N PHE A 440 -11.84 8.35 9.34
CA PHE A 440 -12.07 8.83 10.70
C PHE A 440 -12.05 7.68 11.71
N TRP A 441 -11.47 7.93 12.88
CA TRP A 441 -11.39 6.97 13.97
C TRP A 441 -11.13 7.69 15.30
N ASN A 442 -11.73 7.20 16.39
CA ASN A 442 -11.49 7.65 17.77
C ASN A 442 -11.51 9.19 17.97
N GLY A 443 -12.43 9.86 17.27
CA GLY A 443 -12.58 11.33 17.29
C GLY A 443 -11.47 12.10 16.55
N GLY A 444 -10.65 11.42 15.76
CA GLY A 444 -9.63 12.00 14.89
C GLY A 444 -9.65 11.35 13.50
N VAL A 445 -8.50 11.34 12.84
CA VAL A 445 -8.32 10.85 11.47
C VAL A 445 -7.07 9.99 11.37
N LEU A 446 -7.20 8.80 10.80
CA LEU A 446 -6.11 7.98 10.31
C LEU A 446 -5.75 8.44 8.88
N VAL A 447 -4.48 8.70 8.60
CA VAL A 447 -4.00 9.12 7.27
C VAL A 447 -2.68 8.44 6.93
N VAL A 448 -2.56 7.91 5.72
CA VAL A 448 -1.26 7.41 5.24
C VAL A 448 -0.39 8.58 4.78
N ASP A 449 0.80 8.68 5.36
CA ASP A 449 1.87 9.65 5.07
C ASP A 449 3.16 8.84 4.85
N GLN A 450 3.30 8.23 3.68
CA GLN A 450 4.30 7.18 3.45
C GLN A 450 5.71 7.56 3.92
N PRO A 451 6.39 6.68 4.67
CA PRO A 451 6.05 5.28 4.95
C PRO A 451 5.18 5.07 6.19
N ARG A 452 4.44 6.08 6.64
CA ARG A 452 3.76 6.12 7.94
C ARG A 452 2.25 6.05 7.79
N LEU A 453 1.61 5.55 8.83
CA LEU A 453 0.20 5.79 9.12
C LEU A 453 0.15 6.69 10.35
N LEU A 454 -0.44 7.87 10.20
CA LEU A 454 -0.61 8.83 11.29
C LEU A 454 -2.02 8.77 11.84
N PHE A 455 -2.15 8.99 13.14
CA PHE A 455 -3.40 9.37 13.79
C PHE A 455 -3.32 10.85 14.17
N LEU A 456 -4.27 11.63 13.67
CA LEU A 456 -4.35 13.08 13.83
C LEU A 456 -5.63 13.44 14.58
N LYS A 457 -5.54 14.26 15.63
CA LYS A 457 -6.71 14.62 16.44
C LYS A 457 -6.72 16.08 16.84
N ASP A 458 -7.89 16.69 16.69
CA ASP A 458 -8.25 17.98 17.27
C ASP A 458 -8.71 17.74 18.72
N THR A 459 -8.08 18.45 19.66
CA THR A 459 -8.31 18.30 21.09
C THR A 459 -9.00 19.50 21.72
N ASP A 460 -9.13 20.63 21.00
CA ASP A 460 -9.72 21.87 21.51
C ASP A 460 -10.94 22.38 20.72
N GLY A 461 -11.24 21.76 19.58
CA GLY A 461 -12.40 22.03 18.73
C GLY A 461 -12.19 23.13 17.69
N ASP A 462 -10.95 23.54 17.41
CA ASP A 462 -10.63 24.56 16.40
C ASP A 462 -10.54 24.02 14.96
N ASP A 463 -10.82 22.73 14.76
CA ASP A 463 -10.70 21.99 13.50
C ASP A 463 -9.23 21.91 12.99
N LYS A 464 -8.25 21.78 13.88
CA LYS A 464 -6.85 21.46 13.55
C LYS A 464 -6.31 20.31 14.40
N ALA A 465 -5.37 19.56 13.85
CA ALA A 465 -4.72 18.50 14.61
C ALA A 465 -3.73 19.07 15.65
N ASP A 466 -4.04 18.89 16.93
CA ASP A 466 -3.16 19.17 18.06
C ASP A 466 -2.27 17.97 18.39
N GLU A 467 -2.84 16.78 18.25
CA GLU A 467 -2.20 15.51 18.54
C GLU A 467 -1.83 14.82 17.23
N VAL A 468 -0.57 14.43 17.12
CA VAL A 468 0.00 13.71 15.97
C VAL A 468 0.69 12.46 16.49
N VAL A 469 0.10 11.29 16.24
CA VAL A 469 0.64 9.99 16.63
C VAL A 469 1.11 9.25 15.39
N HIS A 470 2.38 8.87 15.38
CA HIS A 470 2.96 7.98 14.36
C HIS A 470 2.60 6.53 14.70
N LEU A 471 1.42 6.10 14.27
CA LEU A 471 0.79 4.84 14.71
C LEU A 471 1.53 3.61 14.23
N LEU A 472 1.86 3.57 12.93
CA LEU A 472 2.63 2.49 12.30
C LEU A 472 3.56 3.06 11.25
N ASP A 473 4.81 2.63 11.28
CA ASP A 473 5.81 2.90 10.25
C ASP A 473 5.99 1.63 9.39
N GLY A 474 6.49 1.78 8.16
CA GLY A 474 6.86 0.62 7.34
C GLY A 474 6.09 0.44 6.04
N TRP A 475 5.07 1.26 5.78
CA TRP A 475 4.34 1.25 4.52
C TRP A 475 5.27 1.54 3.34
N ALA A 476 4.98 0.91 2.20
CA ALA A 476 5.76 1.04 0.99
C ALA A 476 5.83 2.49 0.49
N SER A 477 7.03 2.96 0.17
CA SER A 477 7.29 4.26 -0.46
C SER A 477 7.83 4.11 -1.89
N ASP A 478 7.78 2.87 -2.41
CA ASP A 478 8.40 2.44 -3.66
C ASP A 478 7.81 3.14 -4.89
N ASP A 479 6.48 3.31 -4.92
CA ASP A 479 5.73 3.92 -6.03
C ASP A 479 4.45 4.58 -5.49
N THR A 480 4.31 5.89 -5.67
CA THR A 480 3.13 6.63 -5.16
C THR A 480 1.84 6.31 -5.90
N HIS A 481 1.89 5.57 -7.02
CA HIS A 481 0.71 4.99 -7.66
C HIS A 481 0.28 3.69 -7.03
N HIS A 482 1.21 2.84 -6.56
CA HIS A 482 0.94 1.47 -6.09
C HIS A 482 0.90 1.35 -4.57
N THR A 483 1.17 2.42 -3.84
CA THR A 483 1.19 2.44 -2.38
C THR A 483 -0.20 2.22 -1.75
N CYS A 484 -0.21 2.09 -0.43
CA CYS A 484 -1.40 1.95 0.40
C CYS A 484 -2.42 3.09 0.15
N SER A 485 -3.65 2.75 -0.21
CA SER A 485 -4.74 3.67 -0.58
C SER A 485 -6.12 3.04 -0.35
N ALA A 486 -7.19 3.70 -0.83
CA ALA A 486 -8.57 3.18 -0.84
C ALA A 486 -9.07 2.68 0.52
N PHE A 487 -9.08 3.59 1.50
CA PHE A 487 -9.46 3.30 2.88
C PHE A 487 -10.97 3.10 2.98
N GLU A 488 -11.41 1.96 3.50
CA GLU A 488 -12.84 1.66 3.67
C GLU A 488 -13.04 0.80 4.93
N TRP A 489 -13.99 1.18 5.79
CA TRP A 489 -14.37 0.39 6.96
C TRP A 489 -15.22 -0.82 6.56
N SER A 490 -14.80 -2.01 7.00
CA SER A 490 -15.73 -3.14 7.07
C SER A 490 -16.83 -2.87 8.08
N HIS A 491 -17.96 -3.58 7.95
CA HIS A 491 -19.10 -3.36 8.84
C HIS A 491 -18.75 -3.65 10.32
N GLY A 492 -17.85 -4.62 10.56
CA GLY A 492 -17.36 -5.01 11.88
C GLY A 492 -16.24 -4.14 12.47
N GLY A 493 -15.93 -2.98 11.87
CA GLY A 493 -14.97 -2.03 12.44
C GLY A 493 -13.49 -2.29 12.12
N LYS A 494 -13.17 -3.13 11.12
CA LYS A 494 -11.80 -3.31 10.62
C LYS A 494 -11.57 -2.44 9.39
N LEU A 495 -10.43 -1.76 9.32
CA LEU A 495 -10.04 -0.89 8.21
C LEU A 495 -9.42 -1.72 7.10
N HIS A 496 -9.96 -1.59 5.89
CA HIS A 496 -9.40 -2.17 4.68
C HIS A 496 -8.61 -1.11 3.91
N MET A 497 -7.44 -1.49 3.43
CA MET A 497 -6.54 -0.62 2.65
C MET A 497 -5.91 -1.44 1.52
N LEU A 498 -5.72 -0.84 0.36
CA LEU A 498 -5.24 -1.52 -0.84
C LEU A 498 -3.82 -1.10 -1.19
N GLU A 499 -2.98 -2.06 -1.59
CA GLU A 499 -1.62 -1.81 -2.08
C GLU A 499 -1.38 -2.63 -3.34
N GLY A 500 -0.81 -1.99 -4.37
CA GLY A 500 -0.46 -2.60 -5.64
C GLY A 500 0.81 -3.46 -5.60
N ILE A 501 1.21 -3.97 -6.77
CA ILE A 501 2.38 -4.83 -6.91
C ILE A 501 3.68 -4.04 -6.85
N ALA A 502 4.78 -4.78 -6.65
CA ALA A 502 6.15 -4.27 -6.66
C ALA A 502 6.43 -3.15 -5.63
N THR A 503 5.65 -3.17 -4.56
CA THR A 503 5.87 -2.47 -3.29
C THR A 503 6.63 -3.34 -2.30
N SER A 504 7.18 -2.71 -1.25
CA SER A 504 7.89 -3.39 -0.18
C SER A 504 7.46 -2.86 1.19
N THR A 505 6.35 -3.38 1.71
CA THR A 505 5.84 -3.05 3.04
C THR A 505 6.48 -3.92 4.12
N THR A 506 6.97 -3.27 5.19
CA THR A 506 7.66 -3.88 6.33
C THR A 506 7.16 -3.23 7.62
N LEU A 507 6.05 -3.70 8.17
CA LEU A 507 5.42 -3.14 9.37
C LEU A 507 5.90 -3.87 10.61
N GLU A 508 6.11 -3.14 11.69
CA GLU A 508 6.34 -3.69 13.02
C GLU A 508 5.10 -3.43 13.87
N THR A 509 4.66 -4.44 14.64
CA THR A 509 3.46 -4.36 15.48
C THR A 509 3.75 -4.95 16.86
N PRO A 510 2.88 -4.74 17.86
CA PRO A 510 2.97 -5.45 19.15
C PRO A 510 2.95 -6.98 19.01
N TRP A 511 2.45 -7.49 17.88
CA TRP A 511 2.34 -8.91 17.57
C TRP A 511 3.49 -9.43 16.69
N GLY A 512 4.48 -8.58 16.42
CA GLY A 512 5.66 -8.90 15.62
C GLY A 512 5.66 -8.30 14.22
N PRO A 513 6.66 -8.67 13.40
CA PRO A 513 6.86 -8.09 12.08
C PRO A 513 5.86 -8.65 11.05
N HIS A 514 5.25 -7.75 10.28
CA HIS A 514 4.48 -8.07 9.08
C HIS A 514 5.26 -7.60 7.84
N ARG A 515 5.47 -8.50 6.87
CA ARG A 515 6.25 -8.20 5.66
C ARG A 515 5.51 -8.63 4.41
N SER A 516 5.42 -7.74 3.43
CA SER A 516 4.92 -8.03 2.09
C SER A 516 5.84 -7.46 1.05
N LYS A 517 6.15 -8.24 0.01
CA LYS A 517 7.11 -7.84 -1.02
C LYS A 517 6.64 -8.26 -2.40
N GLY A 518 6.36 -7.26 -3.23
CA GLY A 518 5.93 -7.45 -4.60
C GLY A 518 4.52 -7.99 -4.76
N ALA A 519 3.87 -8.39 -3.66
CA ALA A 519 2.51 -8.91 -3.65
C ALA A 519 1.52 -7.76 -3.45
N GLY A 520 0.74 -7.48 -4.50
CA GLY A 520 -0.42 -6.61 -4.36
C GLY A 520 -1.53 -7.31 -3.56
N GLY A 521 -2.33 -6.55 -2.84
CA GLY A 521 -3.47 -7.09 -2.11
C GLY A 521 -4.20 -6.06 -1.26
N ALA A 522 -5.02 -6.59 -0.36
CA ALA A 522 -5.73 -5.80 0.63
C ALA A 522 -5.20 -6.12 2.03
N TYR A 523 -4.82 -5.07 2.75
CA TYR A 523 -4.56 -5.08 4.17
C TYR A 523 -5.87 -4.93 4.93
N VAL A 524 -6.00 -5.69 6.02
CA VAL A 524 -7.08 -5.56 6.99
C VAL A 524 -6.47 -5.34 8.35
N MET A 525 -6.69 -4.15 8.88
CA MET A 525 -6.14 -3.68 10.14
C MET A 525 -7.27 -3.40 11.11
N ASP A 526 -7.09 -3.84 12.34
CA ASP A 526 -7.86 -3.35 13.47
C ASP A 526 -7.00 -2.33 14.24
N PRO A 527 -7.37 -1.04 14.27
CA PRO A 527 -6.57 0.00 14.93
C PRO A 527 -6.54 -0.12 16.46
N ARG A 528 -7.48 -0.85 17.09
CA ARG A 528 -7.52 -1.06 18.55
C ARG A 528 -6.51 -2.11 18.98
N THR A 529 -6.42 -3.21 18.24
CA THR A 529 -5.45 -4.28 18.52
C THR A 529 -4.13 -4.10 17.79
N LEU A 530 -4.07 -3.29 16.73
CA LEU A 530 -2.96 -3.22 15.77
C LEU A 530 -2.63 -4.55 15.08
N LYS A 531 -3.53 -5.53 15.11
CA LYS A 531 -3.40 -6.75 14.32
C LYS A 531 -3.62 -6.42 12.84
N ILE A 532 -2.70 -6.89 12.00
CA ILE A 532 -2.76 -6.72 10.56
C ILE A 532 -2.70 -8.08 9.88
N ARG A 533 -3.65 -8.30 8.96
CA ARG A 533 -3.59 -9.39 7.98
C ARG A 533 -3.58 -8.80 6.58
N GLN A 534 -3.05 -9.57 5.63
CA GLN A 534 -3.12 -9.25 4.21
C GLN A 534 -3.71 -10.43 3.45
N PHE A 535 -4.47 -10.16 2.40
CA PHE A 535 -4.82 -11.16 1.40
C PHE A 535 -4.45 -10.69 0.00
N ALA A 536 -3.95 -11.63 -0.82
CA ALA A 536 -3.53 -11.34 -2.18
C ALA A 536 -4.72 -11.19 -3.12
N LEU A 537 -4.52 -10.42 -4.20
CA LEU A 537 -5.49 -10.20 -5.27
C LEU A 537 -4.87 -10.64 -6.61
N PRO A 538 -4.82 -11.96 -6.89
CA PRO A 538 -4.11 -12.46 -8.07
C PRO A 538 -4.75 -11.98 -9.37
N GLY A 539 -3.93 -11.42 -10.25
CA GLY A 539 -4.34 -10.80 -11.51
C GLY A 539 -4.75 -9.33 -11.43
N GLU A 540 -4.61 -8.71 -10.27
CA GLU A 540 -4.72 -7.26 -10.08
C GLU A 540 -3.33 -6.65 -9.82
N TYR A 541 -3.14 -5.37 -10.15
CA TYR A 541 -1.81 -4.74 -10.22
C TYR A 541 -1.67 -3.51 -9.34
N ASN A 542 -2.70 -2.67 -9.26
CA ASN A 542 -2.67 -1.38 -8.60
C ASN A 542 -4.07 -1.00 -8.11
N MET A 543 -4.53 -1.57 -7.00
CA MET A 543 -5.93 -1.49 -6.59
C MET A 543 -6.23 -0.17 -5.86
N TRP A 544 -7.31 0.51 -6.29
CA TRP A 544 -7.70 1.87 -5.84
C TRP A 544 -9.20 1.99 -5.55
N CYS A 545 -9.93 0.89 -5.60
CA CYS A 545 -11.38 0.87 -5.40
C CYS A 545 -11.73 -0.15 -4.33
N TYR A 546 -12.41 0.26 -3.27
CA TYR A 546 -13.00 -0.67 -2.29
C TYR A 546 -14.33 -0.09 -1.83
N VAL A 547 -15.42 -0.86 -1.96
CA VAL A 547 -16.68 -0.54 -1.28
C VAL A 547 -17.42 -1.80 -0.86
N PHE A 548 -18.12 -1.75 0.27
CA PHE A 548 -19.00 -2.82 0.71
C PHE A 548 -20.46 -2.57 0.33
N ASN A 549 -21.18 -3.63 -0.02
CA ASN A 549 -22.64 -3.56 -0.02
C ASN A 549 -23.19 -3.56 1.42
N ASN A 550 -24.50 -3.38 1.59
CA ASN A 550 -25.16 -3.30 2.90
C ASN A 550 -25.21 -4.62 3.71
N TRP A 551 -24.63 -5.71 3.18
CA TRP A 551 -24.49 -7.00 3.86
C TRP A 551 -23.03 -7.35 4.16
N GLY A 552 -22.13 -6.37 4.03
CA GLY A 552 -20.71 -6.55 4.29
C GLY A 552 -19.97 -7.36 3.23
N GLN A 553 -20.48 -7.47 1.99
CA GLN A 553 -19.78 -8.10 0.87
C GLN A 553 -18.97 -7.04 0.12
N GLY A 554 -17.65 -7.22 0.04
CA GLY A 554 -16.72 -6.22 -0.50
C GLY A 554 -16.43 -6.41 -1.98
N ILE A 555 -16.45 -5.32 -2.74
CA ILE A 555 -15.95 -5.28 -4.12
C ILE A 555 -14.66 -4.49 -4.13
N VAL A 556 -13.60 -5.11 -4.63
CA VAL A 556 -12.25 -4.53 -4.75
C VAL A 556 -11.94 -4.32 -6.22
N GLY A 557 -11.36 -3.17 -6.57
CA GLY A 557 -11.07 -2.83 -7.96
C GLY A 557 -9.64 -2.43 -8.24
N ASP A 558 -9.11 -2.97 -9.34
CA ASP A 558 -7.80 -2.67 -9.86
C ASP A 558 -7.79 -1.36 -10.65
N GLY A 559 -6.98 -0.40 -10.22
CA GLY A 559 -6.74 0.83 -10.95
C GLY A 559 -6.06 0.60 -12.30
N THR A 560 -5.29 -0.46 -12.52
CA THR A 560 -4.64 -0.68 -13.83
C THR A 560 -5.63 -1.19 -14.89
N THR A 561 -6.39 -2.24 -14.58
CA THR A 561 -7.28 -2.94 -15.53
C THR A 561 -8.75 -2.55 -15.38
N ALA A 562 -9.09 -1.82 -14.32
CA ALA A 562 -10.45 -1.57 -13.84
C ALA A 562 -11.22 -2.82 -13.39
N ASN A 563 -10.61 -4.00 -13.42
CA ASN A 563 -11.23 -5.25 -12.98
C ASN A 563 -11.69 -5.16 -11.53
N GLN A 564 -12.87 -5.73 -11.24
CA GLN A 564 -13.48 -5.67 -9.91
C GLN A 564 -13.72 -7.09 -9.39
N ALA A 565 -13.06 -7.45 -8.30
CA ALA A 565 -13.13 -8.75 -7.64
C ALA A 565 -14.03 -8.70 -6.40
N TRP A 566 -14.70 -9.81 -6.11
CA TRP A 566 -15.39 -10.01 -4.83
C TRP A 566 -14.40 -10.48 -3.76
N ASP A 567 -14.43 -9.85 -2.57
CA ASP A 567 -13.42 -10.04 -1.52
C ASP A 567 -13.49 -11.39 -0.78
N THR A 568 -14.68 -11.98 -0.62
CA THR A 568 -14.90 -13.17 0.21
C THR A 568 -14.01 -14.35 -0.18
N PRO A 569 -13.97 -14.77 -1.46
CA PRO A 569 -13.20 -15.95 -1.85
C PRO A 569 -11.68 -15.77 -1.67
N LEU A 570 -11.22 -14.52 -1.66
CA LEU A 570 -9.81 -14.14 -1.59
C LEU A 570 -9.30 -13.97 -0.16
N SER A 571 -10.17 -13.57 0.76
CA SER A 571 -9.83 -13.12 2.11
C SER A 571 -9.75 -14.23 3.17
N GLY A 572 -9.64 -15.50 2.75
CA GLY A 572 -9.30 -16.64 3.60
C GLY A 572 -7.80 -16.73 3.89
N ALA A 573 -7.34 -17.84 4.47
CA ALA A 573 -5.93 -18.11 4.69
C ALA A 573 -5.16 -18.14 3.36
N GLN A 574 -3.97 -17.54 3.38
CA GLN A 574 -3.12 -17.38 2.19
C GLN A 574 -2.15 -18.56 2.04
N PHE A 575 -1.88 -18.94 0.79
CA PHE A 575 -0.87 -19.94 0.44
C PHE A 575 -0.32 -19.63 -0.95
N GLY A 576 0.91 -20.05 -1.25
CA GLY A 576 1.63 -19.65 -2.47
C GLY A 576 1.09 -20.18 -3.80
N GLY A 577 0.02 -20.99 -3.79
CA GLY A 577 -0.60 -21.57 -4.99
C GLY A 577 -1.97 -20.99 -5.34
N ARG A 578 -2.41 -19.91 -4.66
CA ARG A 578 -3.72 -19.29 -4.89
C ARG A 578 -3.81 -18.67 -6.29
N THR A 579 -4.79 -19.11 -7.07
CA THR A 579 -5.05 -18.65 -8.44
C THR A 579 -5.99 -17.44 -8.46
N GLY A 580 -6.05 -16.70 -9.56
CA GLY A 580 -7.03 -15.60 -9.69
C GLY A 580 -8.48 -16.09 -9.84
N LEU A 581 -9.43 -15.19 -9.62
CA LEU A 581 -10.87 -15.43 -9.71
C LEU A 581 -11.51 -14.77 -10.94
N ASN A 582 -12.77 -15.12 -11.21
CA ASN A 582 -13.61 -14.37 -12.15
C ASN A 582 -13.96 -12.98 -11.56
N PHE A 583 -13.91 -11.94 -12.39
CA PHE A 583 -14.32 -10.60 -12.00
C PHE A 583 -15.84 -10.43 -12.05
N VAL A 584 -16.35 -9.50 -11.23
CA VAL A 584 -17.78 -9.22 -11.08
C VAL A 584 -18.34 -8.53 -12.32
N PHE A 585 -17.55 -7.65 -12.97
CA PHE A 585 -17.98 -6.89 -14.15
C PHE A 585 -17.09 -7.11 -15.36
N ASN A 586 -17.69 -7.04 -16.55
CA ASN A 586 -16.94 -6.81 -17.79
C ASN A 586 -16.76 -5.30 -18.00
N ASN A 587 -15.54 -4.81 -17.79
CA ASN A 587 -15.22 -3.38 -17.92
C ASN A 587 -15.10 -2.86 -19.35
N GLU A 588 -15.26 -3.71 -20.37
CA GLU A 588 -15.15 -3.33 -21.79
C GLU A 588 -13.81 -2.60 -22.12
N GLY A 589 -12.78 -2.86 -21.30
CA GLY A 589 -11.44 -2.27 -21.32
C GLY A 589 -11.36 -0.77 -20.99
N MET A 590 -12.31 -0.25 -20.20
CA MET A 590 -12.19 1.03 -19.49
C MET A 590 -11.06 0.94 -18.44
N ARG A 591 -10.25 2.00 -18.30
CA ARG A 591 -9.12 2.08 -17.34
C ARG A 591 -8.44 3.46 -17.40
N PRO A 592 -7.66 3.83 -16.37
CA PRO A 592 -7.62 3.33 -15.00
C PRO A 592 -8.91 3.55 -14.22
N ALA A 593 -9.07 2.85 -13.09
CA ALA A 593 -10.13 3.06 -12.10
C ALA A 593 -9.59 3.75 -10.83
N LEU A 594 -10.34 4.69 -10.24
CA LEU A 594 -9.99 5.38 -9.00
C LEU A 594 -11.24 5.60 -8.12
N GLY A 595 -11.38 4.83 -7.06
CA GLY A 595 -12.58 4.81 -6.22
C GLY A 595 -13.81 4.19 -6.90
N SER A 596 -14.75 3.72 -6.08
CA SER A 596 -15.97 3.03 -6.51
C SER A 596 -17.11 3.24 -5.53
N GLU A 597 -18.34 3.16 -6.01
CA GLU A 597 -19.52 3.39 -5.17
C GLU A 597 -20.73 2.56 -5.61
N PHE A 598 -21.54 2.16 -4.63
CA PHE A 598 -22.90 1.68 -4.86
C PHE A 598 -23.89 2.86 -4.87
N LEU A 599 -24.69 2.95 -5.93
CA LEU A 599 -25.62 4.05 -6.13
C LEU A 599 -26.91 3.81 -5.34
N VAL A 600 -26.94 4.20 -4.07
CA VAL A 600 -28.12 4.10 -3.20
C VAL A 600 -28.43 5.46 -2.58
N SER A 601 -29.40 6.15 -3.17
CA SER A 601 -29.79 7.50 -2.75
C SER A 601 -31.23 7.81 -3.14
N SER A 602 -32.02 8.33 -2.19
CA SER A 602 -33.39 8.76 -2.46
C SER A 602 -33.48 9.95 -3.42
N ASN A 603 -32.38 10.71 -3.62
CA ASN A 603 -32.29 11.75 -4.64
C ASN A 603 -32.30 11.15 -6.05
N PHE A 604 -31.64 10.02 -6.26
CA PHE A 604 -31.53 9.41 -7.59
C PHE A 604 -32.84 8.70 -8.00
N PRO A 605 -33.09 8.52 -9.31
CA PRO A 605 -34.29 7.85 -9.80
C PRO A 605 -34.29 6.35 -9.44
N ALA A 606 -35.46 5.71 -9.54
CA ALA A 606 -35.65 4.36 -9.02
C ALA A 606 -34.87 3.29 -9.79
N ASP A 607 -34.63 3.51 -11.09
CA ASP A 607 -33.88 2.62 -11.97
C ASP A 607 -32.39 2.62 -11.66
N VAL A 608 -31.86 3.66 -11.00
CA VAL A 608 -30.43 3.79 -10.63
C VAL A 608 -30.08 3.09 -9.32
N GLN A 609 -31.07 2.77 -8.49
CA GLN A 609 -30.82 2.24 -7.14
C GLN A 609 -30.10 0.90 -7.18
N ARG A 610 -29.07 0.76 -6.33
CA ARG A 610 -28.23 -0.45 -6.17
C ARG A 610 -27.41 -0.82 -7.41
N GLN A 611 -27.24 0.12 -8.34
CA GLN A 611 -26.22 0.01 -9.39
C GLN A 611 -24.82 0.26 -8.81
N PHE A 612 -23.78 -0.04 -9.58
CA PHE A 612 -22.38 0.16 -9.21
C PHE A 612 -21.67 1.09 -10.19
N THR A 613 -20.73 1.90 -9.71
CA THR A 613 -19.89 2.79 -10.52
C THR A 613 -18.45 2.86 -9.99
N TYR A 614 -17.53 3.34 -10.82
CA TYR A 614 -16.15 3.70 -10.44
C TYR A 614 -15.67 4.91 -11.26
N ALA A 615 -14.67 5.66 -10.80
CA ALA A 615 -14.12 6.74 -11.61
C ALA A 615 -13.16 6.20 -12.66
N CYS A 616 -13.40 6.46 -13.95
CA CYS A 616 -12.50 6.10 -15.03
C CYS A 616 -11.68 7.30 -15.51
N VAL A 617 -10.35 7.23 -15.30
CA VAL A 617 -9.48 8.41 -15.29
C VAL A 617 -8.89 8.77 -16.65
N ILE A 618 -8.69 7.81 -17.56
CA ILE A 618 -7.94 8.04 -18.83
C ILE A 618 -8.78 7.87 -20.08
N ASN A 619 -9.28 6.67 -20.35
CA ASN A 619 -9.85 6.38 -21.67
C ASN A 619 -11.35 6.71 -21.79
N MET A 620 -12.01 6.99 -20.67
CA MET A 620 -13.40 7.43 -20.61
C MET A 620 -13.57 8.85 -20.04
N ASN A 621 -12.73 9.26 -19.06
CA ASN A 621 -12.87 10.51 -18.33
C ASN A 621 -14.30 10.68 -17.76
N GLY A 622 -14.74 9.73 -16.92
CA GLY A 622 -16.11 9.70 -16.41
C GLY A 622 -16.45 8.51 -15.53
N PHE A 623 -17.74 8.24 -15.36
CA PHE A 623 -18.29 7.22 -14.45
C PHE A 623 -19.22 6.26 -15.22
N PRO A 624 -18.79 5.01 -15.52
CA PRO A 624 -19.70 3.99 -16.06
C PRO A 624 -20.66 3.50 -14.97
N ARG A 625 -21.81 2.94 -15.37
CA ARG A 625 -22.75 2.33 -14.43
C ARG A 625 -23.09 0.89 -14.82
N PHE A 626 -23.23 0.06 -13.80
CA PHE A 626 -23.46 -1.37 -13.91
C PHE A 626 -24.68 -1.79 -13.10
N THR A 627 -25.49 -2.67 -13.66
CA THR A 627 -26.44 -3.44 -12.86
C THR A 627 -25.68 -4.55 -12.14
N VAL A 628 -26.03 -4.83 -10.89
CA VAL A 628 -25.44 -5.91 -10.08
C VAL A 628 -26.51 -6.96 -9.82
N HIS A 629 -26.17 -8.22 -10.07
CA HIS A 629 -27.04 -9.38 -9.86
C HIS A 629 -26.39 -10.39 -8.94
N ASP A 630 -27.21 -11.06 -8.11
CA ASP A 630 -26.78 -12.26 -7.41
C ASP A 630 -26.53 -13.39 -8.43
N ASP A 631 -25.38 -14.05 -8.30
CA ASP A 631 -25.00 -15.22 -9.10
C ASP A 631 -24.66 -16.38 -8.16
N GLY A 632 -25.72 -17.01 -7.64
CA GLY A 632 -25.63 -18.04 -6.60
C GLY A 632 -24.95 -17.49 -5.34
N GLY A 633 -23.71 -17.92 -5.09
CA GLY A 633 -22.90 -17.50 -3.96
C GLY A 633 -22.31 -16.11 -4.13
N GLY A 634 -22.00 -15.69 -5.36
CA GLY A 634 -21.30 -14.46 -5.67
C GLY A 634 -22.15 -13.45 -6.45
N PHE A 635 -21.50 -12.71 -7.34
CA PHE A 635 -22.09 -11.59 -8.08
C PHE A 635 -21.65 -11.58 -9.54
N HIS A 636 -22.54 -11.12 -10.41
CA HIS A 636 -22.26 -10.77 -11.81
C HIS A 636 -22.88 -9.41 -12.10
N GLY A 637 -22.25 -8.61 -12.95
CA GLY A 637 -22.81 -7.33 -13.36
C GLY A 637 -22.51 -6.95 -14.80
N GLU A 638 -23.39 -6.12 -15.33
CA GLU A 638 -23.45 -5.75 -16.74
C GLU A 638 -23.47 -4.23 -16.89
N ARG A 639 -22.63 -3.71 -17.79
CA ARG A 639 -22.63 -2.29 -18.11
C ARG A 639 -23.96 -1.91 -18.76
N ILE A 640 -24.56 -0.84 -18.26
CA ILE A 640 -25.86 -0.38 -18.74
C ILE A 640 -25.71 0.26 -20.12
N LYS A 641 -26.66 -0.05 -21.00
CA LYS A 641 -26.69 0.40 -22.38
C LYS A 641 -28.06 0.96 -22.74
N ASN A 642 -28.06 1.95 -23.61
CA ASN A 642 -29.25 2.46 -24.28
C ASN A 642 -29.83 1.40 -25.22
N ALA A 643 -31.05 1.64 -25.70
CA ALA A 643 -31.75 0.74 -26.63
C ALA A 643 -31.00 0.51 -27.96
N ASP A 644 -30.11 1.42 -28.35
CA ASP A 644 -29.26 1.31 -29.54
C ASP A 644 -27.93 0.57 -29.29
N GLY A 645 -27.72 0.08 -28.06
CA GLY A 645 -26.51 -0.63 -27.65
C GLY A 645 -25.33 0.28 -27.26
N THR A 646 -25.50 1.60 -27.30
CA THR A 646 -24.47 2.53 -26.80
C THR A 646 -24.46 2.54 -25.27
N PRO A 647 -23.30 2.79 -24.63
CA PRO A 647 -23.23 2.93 -23.18
C PRO A 647 -24.13 4.03 -22.64
N ASP A 648 -24.80 3.74 -21.54
CA ASP A 648 -25.58 4.71 -20.77
C ASP A 648 -24.83 4.99 -19.47
N ASP A 649 -23.78 5.80 -19.58
CA ASP A 649 -22.86 6.10 -18.49
C ASP A 649 -23.43 7.19 -17.56
N LEU A 650 -23.08 7.15 -16.26
CA LEU A 650 -23.53 8.14 -15.28
C LEU A 650 -22.96 9.54 -15.55
N LEU A 651 -21.75 9.60 -16.12
CA LEU A 651 -21.10 10.83 -16.57
C LEU A 651 -19.99 10.51 -17.56
N ARG A 652 -19.80 11.36 -18.59
CA ARG A 652 -18.66 11.27 -19.51
C ARG A 652 -18.24 12.63 -20.07
N SER A 653 -16.96 12.99 -19.90
CA SER A 653 -16.40 14.24 -20.43
C SER A 653 -15.64 14.04 -21.74
N SER A 654 -15.62 15.07 -22.59
CA SER A 654 -14.71 15.17 -23.74
C SER A 654 -13.32 15.69 -23.34
N ASP A 655 -13.20 16.35 -22.18
CA ASP A 655 -11.94 16.92 -21.70
C ASP A 655 -11.04 15.83 -21.12
N LYS A 656 -9.91 15.60 -21.79
CA LYS A 656 -8.94 14.62 -21.33
C LYS A 656 -8.19 15.07 -20.08
N HIS A 657 -8.24 16.35 -19.66
CA HIS A 657 -7.62 16.77 -18.39
C HIS A 657 -8.48 16.47 -17.17
N PHE A 658 -9.77 16.19 -17.36
CA PHE A 658 -10.68 15.81 -16.30
C PHE A 658 -10.34 14.42 -15.76
N ARG A 659 -9.92 14.37 -14.49
CA ARG A 659 -9.48 13.14 -13.82
C ARG A 659 -10.39 12.92 -12.62
N PRO A 660 -11.58 12.31 -12.80
CA PRO A 660 -12.49 12.07 -11.70
C PRO A 660 -11.84 11.15 -10.66
N ALA A 661 -12.06 11.47 -9.39
CA ALA A 661 -11.52 10.73 -8.26
C ALA A 661 -12.60 10.50 -7.20
N ASP A 662 -12.61 9.28 -6.67
CA ASP A 662 -13.28 8.88 -5.43
C ASP A 662 -14.77 9.27 -5.33
N PRO A 663 -15.64 8.65 -6.14
CA PRO A 663 -17.07 8.90 -6.06
C PRO A 663 -17.63 8.40 -4.73
N GLN A 664 -18.47 9.22 -4.08
CA GLN A 664 -19.14 8.83 -2.84
C GLN A 664 -20.56 9.39 -2.75
N ILE A 665 -21.52 8.61 -2.23
CA ILE A 665 -22.83 9.17 -1.86
C ILE A 665 -22.71 10.00 -0.57
N GLY A 666 -22.91 11.31 -0.71
CA GLY A 666 -22.80 12.27 0.38
C GLY A 666 -24.00 12.24 1.35
N PRO A 667 -23.93 12.94 2.48
CA PRO A 667 -25.03 13.06 3.45
C PRO A 667 -26.31 13.68 2.86
N ASP A 668 -26.18 14.49 1.81
CA ASP A 668 -27.29 15.09 1.06
C ASP A 668 -27.86 14.18 -0.05
N GLY A 669 -27.32 12.97 -0.19
CA GLY A 669 -27.72 12.00 -1.20
C GLY A 669 -27.22 12.31 -2.62
N ALA A 670 -26.47 13.38 -2.83
CA ALA A 670 -25.77 13.58 -4.10
C ALA A 670 -24.58 12.63 -4.22
N MET A 671 -24.12 12.34 -5.44
CA MET A 671 -22.83 11.67 -5.63
C MET A 671 -21.73 12.72 -5.76
N TRP A 672 -20.83 12.77 -4.79
CA TRP A 672 -19.69 13.68 -4.73
C TRP A 672 -18.47 13.05 -5.38
N PHE A 673 -17.63 13.86 -6.01
CA PHE A 673 -16.36 13.41 -6.57
C PHE A 673 -15.38 14.57 -6.75
N GLY A 674 -14.09 14.25 -6.69
CA GLY A 674 -13.01 15.18 -7.00
C GLY A 674 -12.68 15.18 -8.49
N ASP A 675 -12.11 16.28 -8.97
CA ASP A 675 -11.34 16.36 -10.21
C ASP A 675 -9.90 16.69 -9.85
N TRP A 676 -9.02 15.69 -10.01
CA TRP A 676 -7.58 15.85 -9.83
C TRP A 676 -6.96 16.77 -10.90
N ALA A 677 -7.69 17.02 -12.01
CA ALA A 677 -7.38 17.96 -13.10
C ALA A 677 -5.90 17.92 -13.53
N ASN A 678 -5.54 17.00 -14.42
CA ASN A 678 -4.12 16.79 -14.75
C ASN A 678 -3.87 16.34 -16.19
N ALA A 679 -2.96 17.05 -16.84
CA ALA A 679 -2.41 16.69 -18.14
C ALA A 679 -1.52 15.44 -18.06
N LEU A 680 -0.66 15.38 -17.04
CA LEU A 680 0.43 14.41 -16.94
C LEU A 680 0.20 13.40 -15.82
N ILE A 681 -0.36 12.24 -16.14
CA ILE A 681 -0.69 11.22 -15.13
C ILE A 681 0.49 10.28 -14.87
N GLY A 682 1.01 9.66 -15.92
CA GLY A 682 1.92 8.52 -15.79
C GLY A 682 3.33 8.90 -15.36
N HIS A 683 3.95 8.07 -14.52
CA HIS A 683 5.36 8.18 -14.15
C HIS A 683 6.28 7.47 -15.12
N MET A 684 5.78 6.66 -16.07
CA MET A 684 6.61 5.98 -17.08
C MET A 684 6.73 6.81 -18.36
N GLN A 685 5.67 7.56 -18.68
CA GLN A 685 5.52 8.36 -19.89
C GLN A 685 6.17 9.74 -19.74
N TYR A 686 6.17 10.28 -18.52
CA TYR A 686 6.60 11.63 -18.18
C TYR A 686 7.60 11.65 -17.05
N SER A 687 8.59 12.53 -17.14
CA SER A 687 9.50 12.77 -16.03
C SER A 687 8.72 13.24 -14.82
N GLN A 688 9.09 12.81 -13.61
CA GLN A 688 8.58 13.36 -12.36
C GLN A 688 8.89 14.86 -12.21
N ARG A 689 9.85 15.39 -12.99
CA ARG A 689 10.22 16.82 -13.04
C ARG A 689 9.80 17.53 -14.31
N ASP A 690 8.90 16.93 -15.11
CA ASP A 690 8.35 17.59 -16.29
C ASP A 690 7.71 18.92 -15.87
N PRO A 691 8.10 20.06 -16.48
CA PRO A 691 7.60 21.38 -16.08
C PRO A 691 6.10 21.57 -16.31
N ASN A 692 5.45 20.68 -17.07
CA ASN A 692 4.00 20.70 -17.29
C ASN A 692 3.20 19.91 -16.25
N ARG A 693 3.84 19.31 -15.24
CA ARG A 693 3.12 18.73 -14.12
C ARG A 693 2.38 19.83 -13.37
N ASP A 694 1.07 19.65 -13.23
CA ASP A 694 0.27 20.57 -12.46
C ASP A 694 0.41 20.28 -10.96
N HIS A 695 0.46 21.35 -10.18
CA HIS A 695 0.58 21.31 -8.72
C HIS A 695 -0.50 22.17 -8.03
N THR A 696 -1.46 22.70 -8.80
CA THR A 696 -2.31 23.82 -8.34
C THR A 696 -3.80 23.63 -8.56
N ARG A 697 -4.21 22.72 -9.45
CA ARG A 697 -5.62 22.58 -9.84
C ARG A 697 -6.29 21.47 -9.06
N GLY A 698 -7.55 21.68 -8.71
CA GLY A 698 -8.33 20.75 -7.92
C GLY A 698 -9.75 21.25 -7.76
N ARG A 699 -10.72 20.37 -8.00
CA ARG A 699 -12.14 20.75 -8.00
C ARG A 699 -12.97 19.68 -7.35
N ILE A 700 -14.10 20.09 -6.78
CA ILE A 700 -15.11 19.22 -6.21
C ILE A 700 -16.42 19.47 -6.92
N TYR A 701 -17.06 18.39 -7.34
CA TYR A 701 -18.37 18.39 -7.96
C TYR A 701 -19.32 17.48 -7.21
N ARG A 702 -20.61 17.72 -7.41
CA ARG A 702 -21.68 16.78 -7.05
C ARG A 702 -22.61 16.54 -8.24
N LEU A 703 -23.00 15.29 -8.43
CA LEU A 703 -24.02 14.87 -9.38
C LEU A 703 -25.35 14.74 -8.64
N VAL A 704 -26.37 15.44 -9.13
CA VAL A 704 -27.71 15.51 -8.53
C VAL A 704 -28.80 15.16 -9.55
N TYR A 705 -30.00 14.84 -9.06
CA TYR A 705 -31.20 14.68 -9.87
C TYR A 705 -32.27 15.71 -9.43
N PRO A 706 -32.28 16.94 -10.00
CA PRO A 706 -32.98 18.11 -9.42
C PRO A 706 -34.50 17.98 -9.31
N SER A 707 -35.13 17.09 -10.08
CA SER A 707 -36.58 16.87 -9.99
C SER A 707 -37.00 16.12 -8.71
N ARG A 708 -36.03 15.60 -7.94
CA ARG A 708 -36.22 14.98 -6.64
C ARG A 708 -35.44 15.79 -5.59
N PRO A 709 -35.98 15.93 -4.36
CA PRO A 709 -35.27 16.67 -3.32
C PRO A 709 -33.94 15.99 -2.98
N LEU A 710 -32.97 16.79 -2.56
CA LEU A 710 -31.80 16.26 -1.86
C LEU A 710 -32.25 15.59 -0.56
N VAL A 711 -31.49 14.58 -0.12
CA VAL A 711 -31.71 13.91 1.16
C VAL A 711 -31.40 14.91 2.27
N LYS A 712 -32.23 14.93 3.31
CA LYS A 712 -31.92 15.70 4.51
C LYS A 712 -30.76 15.02 5.24
N PRO A 713 -29.61 15.68 5.46
CA PRO A 713 -28.47 15.03 6.09
C PRO A 713 -28.77 14.44 7.46
N ALA A 714 -28.50 13.14 7.62
CA ALA A 714 -28.50 12.44 8.90
C ALA A 714 -27.08 12.51 9.50
N THR A 715 -26.80 13.57 10.28
CA THR A 715 -25.53 13.75 10.99
C THR A 715 -25.51 12.94 12.29
N GLN A 716 -24.34 12.51 12.74
CA GLN A 716 -24.17 11.72 13.97
C GLN A 716 -23.72 12.59 15.16
N PHE A 717 -23.04 13.70 14.88
CA PHE A 717 -22.47 14.58 15.89
C PHE A 717 -23.51 15.05 16.93
N GLY A 718 -23.17 14.89 18.22
CA GLY A 718 -23.99 15.33 19.34
C GLY A 718 -25.25 14.51 19.63
N LYS A 719 -25.54 13.45 18.85
CA LYS A 719 -26.72 12.59 19.06
C LYS A 719 -26.47 11.52 20.12
N SER A 720 -27.55 11.04 20.74
CA SER A 720 -27.49 9.90 21.66
C SER A 720 -27.25 8.59 20.90
N VAL A 721 -26.70 7.55 21.57
CA VAL A 721 -26.54 6.23 20.95
C VAL A 721 -27.86 5.69 20.37
N PRO A 722 -29.02 5.74 21.08
CA PRO A 722 -30.30 5.34 20.49
C PRO A 722 -30.68 6.09 19.21
N ASP A 723 -30.42 7.41 19.15
CA ASP A 723 -30.72 8.21 17.95
C ASP A 723 -29.79 7.86 16.77
N ILE A 724 -28.58 7.37 17.03
CA ILE A 724 -27.65 6.89 16.00
C ILE A 724 -28.05 5.48 15.55
N LEU A 725 -28.42 4.59 16.48
CA LEU A 725 -28.95 3.26 16.15
C LEU A 725 -30.19 3.36 15.25
N ALA A 726 -31.06 4.35 15.50
CA ALA A 726 -32.22 4.62 14.64
C ALA A 726 -31.84 4.93 13.18
N GLN A 727 -30.66 5.52 12.94
CA GLN A 727 -30.20 5.86 11.59
C GLN A 727 -29.76 4.66 10.75
N LEU A 728 -29.60 3.48 11.37
CA LEU A 728 -29.34 2.23 10.64
C LEU A 728 -30.56 1.76 9.82
N ARG A 729 -31.68 2.48 9.91
CA ARG A 729 -32.90 2.27 9.10
C ARG A 729 -33.05 3.26 7.95
N GLU A 730 -32.14 4.23 7.82
CA GLU A 730 -32.16 5.15 6.69
C GLU A 730 -31.97 4.39 5.38
N TYR A 731 -32.39 4.98 4.27
CA TYR A 731 -32.31 4.30 2.97
C TYR A 731 -30.86 4.29 2.43
N GLU A 732 -30.13 5.37 2.67
CA GLU A 732 -28.78 5.63 2.19
C GLU A 732 -27.75 4.81 2.96
N TRP A 733 -27.09 3.87 2.27
CA TRP A 733 -26.09 2.99 2.90
C TRP A 733 -24.92 3.73 3.53
N ARG A 734 -24.50 4.86 2.94
CA ARG A 734 -23.44 5.71 3.51
C ARG A 734 -23.85 6.35 4.85
N THR A 735 -25.14 6.45 5.16
CA THR A 735 -25.59 6.83 6.52
C THR A 735 -25.35 5.70 7.52
N HIS A 736 -25.57 4.44 7.15
CA HIS A 736 -25.22 3.30 8.01
C HIS A 736 -23.71 3.25 8.27
N TYR A 737 -22.91 3.49 7.23
CA TYR A 737 -21.45 3.56 7.33
C TYR A 737 -20.99 4.57 8.41
N ARG A 738 -21.47 5.82 8.33
CA ARG A 738 -21.13 6.87 9.31
C ARG A 738 -21.69 6.57 10.71
N ALA A 739 -22.90 6.01 10.80
CA ALA A 739 -23.48 5.59 12.07
C ALA A 739 -22.66 4.50 12.77
N ARG A 740 -22.23 3.46 12.04
CA ARG A 740 -21.35 2.41 12.58
C ARG A 740 -20.01 2.96 13.03
N ARG A 741 -19.39 3.85 12.24
CA ARG A 741 -18.13 4.49 12.58
C ARG A 741 -18.21 5.32 13.87
N GLU A 742 -19.25 6.15 14.01
CA GLU A 742 -19.49 6.91 15.24
C GLU A 742 -19.72 5.97 16.45
N LEU A 743 -20.51 4.92 16.30
CA LEU A 743 -20.76 3.97 17.39
C LEU A 743 -19.47 3.23 17.78
N HIS A 744 -18.66 2.84 16.80
CA HIS A 744 -17.35 2.24 17.02
C HIS A 744 -16.42 3.16 17.80
N ASP A 745 -16.45 4.48 17.59
CA ASP A 745 -15.55 5.42 18.28
C ASP A 745 -15.96 5.71 19.74
N ARG A 746 -17.21 5.39 20.13
CA ARG A 746 -17.71 5.65 21.48
C ARG A 746 -17.23 4.61 22.49
N ALA A 747 -17.37 4.97 23.77
CA ALA A 747 -17.05 4.06 24.86
C ALA A 747 -17.95 2.82 24.83
N THR A 748 -17.35 1.64 24.90
CA THR A 748 -18.07 0.35 24.93
C THR A 748 -19.17 0.30 26.00
N ALA A 749 -18.92 0.89 27.16
CA ALA A 749 -19.86 0.94 28.28
C ALA A 749 -21.11 1.81 28.03
N GLU A 750 -21.07 2.71 27.04
CA GLU A 750 -22.23 3.49 26.58
C GLU A 750 -22.99 2.73 25.48
N VAL A 751 -22.26 2.16 24.51
CA VAL A 751 -22.84 1.61 23.27
C VAL A 751 -23.53 0.28 23.49
N LEU A 752 -22.86 -0.70 24.10
CA LEU A 752 -23.38 -2.08 24.15
C LEU A 752 -24.69 -2.22 24.94
N PRO A 753 -24.89 -1.54 26.09
CA PRO A 753 -26.19 -1.59 26.78
C PRO A 753 -27.33 -1.07 25.91
N ALA A 754 -27.10 -0.02 25.12
CA ALA A 754 -28.10 0.55 24.22
C ALA A 754 -28.35 -0.37 23.01
N VAL A 755 -27.32 -1.02 22.46
CA VAL A 755 -27.46 -2.05 21.43
C VAL A 755 -28.33 -3.21 21.93
N ASN A 756 -28.11 -3.70 23.14
CA ASN A 756 -28.90 -4.81 23.71
C ASN A 756 -30.37 -4.42 23.88
N ALA A 757 -30.65 -3.25 24.45
CA ALA A 757 -32.01 -2.73 24.56
C ALA A 757 -32.67 -2.51 23.20
N TRP A 758 -31.90 -2.10 22.20
CA TRP A 758 -32.38 -1.95 20.82
C TRP A 758 -32.75 -3.29 20.19
N VAL A 759 -31.90 -4.32 20.33
CA VAL A 759 -32.17 -5.68 19.85
C VAL A 759 -33.44 -6.25 20.48
N GLU A 760 -33.63 -6.09 21.80
CA GLU A 760 -34.85 -6.52 22.52
C GLU A 760 -36.12 -5.84 22.00
N SER A 761 -36.01 -4.63 21.45
CA SER A 761 -37.14 -3.86 20.91
C SER A 761 -37.53 -4.26 19.48
N LEU A 762 -36.68 -5.02 18.77
CA LEU A 762 -36.92 -5.43 17.39
C LEU A 762 -38.07 -6.42 17.30
N LYS A 763 -38.91 -6.26 16.27
CA LYS A 763 -40.08 -7.12 16.08
C LYS A 763 -39.80 -8.18 15.01
N PRO A 764 -40.09 -9.46 15.26
CA PRO A 764 -39.86 -10.53 14.28
C PRO A 764 -40.63 -10.39 12.96
N ASP A 765 -41.68 -9.57 12.90
CA ASP A 765 -42.46 -9.28 11.69
C ASP A 765 -41.95 -8.08 10.89
N ASP A 766 -40.91 -7.39 11.37
CA ASP A 766 -40.22 -6.32 10.63
C ASP A 766 -39.44 -6.92 9.44
N PRO A 767 -39.64 -6.45 8.20
CA PRO A 767 -38.89 -6.95 7.04
C PRO A 767 -37.36 -6.77 7.18
N GLU A 768 -36.91 -5.82 8.01
CA GLU A 768 -35.49 -5.57 8.27
C GLU A 768 -34.98 -6.33 9.51
N PHE A 769 -35.79 -7.17 10.15
CA PHE A 769 -35.47 -7.82 11.43
C PHE A 769 -34.12 -8.54 11.41
N ASP A 770 -33.86 -9.34 10.37
CA ASP A 770 -32.60 -10.06 10.22
C ASP A 770 -31.43 -9.09 10.05
N ARG A 771 -31.59 -8.03 9.24
CA ARG A 771 -30.54 -7.03 9.03
C ARG A 771 -30.22 -6.26 10.31
N MET A 772 -31.24 -5.82 11.05
CA MET A 772 -31.05 -5.06 12.30
C MET A 772 -30.28 -5.87 13.36
N ARG A 773 -30.54 -7.17 13.44
CA ARG A 773 -29.77 -8.05 14.32
C ARG A 773 -28.32 -8.24 13.84
N THR A 774 -28.10 -8.29 12.52
CA THR A 774 -26.74 -8.30 11.95
C THR A 774 -26.00 -6.99 12.23
N GLU A 775 -26.64 -5.83 12.11
CA GLU A 775 -26.04 -4.53 12.48
C GLU A 775 -25.60 -4.50 13.94
N ALA A 776 -26.43 -5.02 14.86
CA ALA A 776 -26.07 -5.15 16.26
C ALA A 776 -24.81 -6.02 16.47
N LEU A 777 -24.70 -7.15 15.78
CA LEU A 777 -23.51 -8.01 15.83
C LEU A 777 -22.26 -7.31 15.29
N TRP A 778 -22.37 -6.54 14.20
CA TRP A 778 -21.23 -5.79 13.67
C TRP A 778 -20.75 -4.70 14.63
N ILE A 779 -21.67 -3.99 15.30
CA ILE A 779 -21.30 -3.02 16.35
C ILE A 779 -20.61 -3.76 17.50
N GLN A 780 -21.19 -4.85 17.99
CA GLN A 780 -20.59 -5.67 19.06
C GLN A 780 -19.20 -6.21 18.67
N GLN A 781 -19.01 -6.62 17.41
CA GLN A 781 -17.72 -7.04 16.86
C GLN A 781 -16.68 -5.92 16.96
N ALA A 782 -17.04 -4.70 16.56
CA ALA A 782 -16.14 -3.54 16.61
C ALA A 782 -15.72 -3.16 18.06
N HIS A 783 -16.48 -3.60 19.07
CA HIS A 783 -16.15 -3.46 20.49
C HIS A 783 -15.46 -4.69 21.10
N HIS A 784 -15.17 -5.73 20.31
CA HIS A 784 -14.62 -7.02 20.77
C HIS A 784 -15.43 -7.69 21.89
N GLN A 785 -16.76 -7.49 21.89
CA GLN A 785 -17.66 -8.06 22.90
C GLN A 785 -18.94 -8.52 22.21
N LEU A 786 -18.87 -9.70 21.60
CA LEU A 786 -19.98 -10.33 20.91
C LEU A 786 -20.98 -10.99 21.87
N ASP A 787 -22.27 -10.80 21.59
CA ASP A 787 -23.33 -11.63 22.14
C ASP A 787 -23.41 -12.96 21.36
N LEU A 788 -22.96 -14.04 21.99
CA LEU A 788 -22.94 -15.37 21.38
C LEU A 788 -24.34 -15.99 21.22
N GLU A 789 -25.33 -15.55 22.00
CA GLU A 789 -26.72 -15.98 21.84
C GLU A 789 -27.31 -15.31 20.60
N LEU A 790 -27.15 -13.99 20.47
CA LEU A 790 -27.55 -13.26 19.26
C LEU A 790 -26.86 -13.81 18.01
N LEU A 791 -25.56 -14.11 18.08
CA LEU A 791 -24.83 -14.73 16.97
C LEU A 791 -25.44 -16.09 16.58
N THR A 792 -25.82 -16.90 17.57
CA THR A 792 -26.50 -18.19 17.35
C THR A 792 -27.84 -18.02 16.64
N ASP A 793 -28.57 -16.97 16.96
CA ASP A 793 -29.87 -16.68 16.36
C ASP A 793 -29.74 -16.13 14.93
N VAL A 794 -28.75 -15.27 14.66
CA VAL A 794 -28.50 -14.74 13.32
C VAL A 794 -27.96 -15.82 12.38
N LEU A 795 -27.19 -16.81 12.88
CA LEU A 795 -26.83 -18.00 12.11
C LEU A 795 -28.03 -18.85 11.67
N LYS A 796 -29.22 -18.62 12.22
CA LYS A 796 -30.49 -19.28 11.86
C LYS A 796 -31.50 -18.31 11.24
N ALA A 797 -31.05 -17.10 10.89
CA ALA A 797 -31.88 -16.08 10.26
C ALA A 797 -32.55 -16.59 8.98
N SER A 798 -33.70 -16.01 8.62
CA SER A 798 -34.39 -16.36 7.39
C SER A 798 -33.63 -15.89 6.16
N SER A 799 -33.01 -14.71 6.25
CA SER A 799 -32.11 -14.15 5.24
C SER A 799 -30.80 -14.92 5.17
N SER A 800 -30.43 -15.39 3.98
CA SER A 800 -29.11 -15.99 3.73
C SER A 800 -27.98 -14.99 3.89
N ASP A 801 -28.21 -13.70 3.62
CA ASP A 801 -27.21 -12.65 3.79
C ASP A 801 -26.86 -12.43 5.25
N ALA A 802 -27.86 -12.44 6.14
CA ALA A 802 -27.64 -12.34 7.58
C ALA A 802 -26.83 -13.53 8.09
N ARG A 803 -27.12 -14.75 7.61
CA ARG A 803 -26.33 -15.96 7.95
C ARG A 803 -24.90 -15.87 7.41
N ALA A 804 -24.70 -15.39 6.19
CA ALA A 804 -23.39 -15.21 5.59
C ALA A 804 -22.54 -14.18 6.37
N ALA A 805 -23.14 -13.05 6.75
CA ALA A 805 -22.50 -12.06 7.62
C ALA A 805 -22.11 -12.64 8.98
N ALA A 806 -22.99 -13.41 9.62
CA ALA A 806 -22.67 -14.08 10.89
C ALA A 806 -21.51 -15.09 10.76
N VAL A 807 -21.42 -15.82 9.64
CA VAL A 807 -20.28 -16.71 9.34
C VAL A 807 -18.98 -15.92 9.12
N ARG A 808 -19.04 -14.74 8.48
CA ARG A 808 -17.89 -13.83 8.36
C ARG A 808 -17.40 -13.39 9.74
N ILE A 809 -18.32 -12.98 10.63
CA ILE A 809 -18.01 -12.63 12.03
C ILE A 809 -17.34 -13.80 12.75
N LEU A 810 -17.90 -15.02 12.66
CA LEU A 810 -17.30 -16.23 13.26
C LEU A 810 -15.85 -16.45 12.79
N SER A 811 -15.58 -16.22 11.52
CA SER A 811 -14.26 -16.42 10.91
C SER A 811 -13.24 -15.36 11.37
N ASP A 812 -13.71 -14.12 11.46
CA ASP A 812 -12.90 -12.96 11.78
C ASP A 812 -12.60 -12.86 13.28
N GLU A 813 -13.50 -13.35 14.13
CA GLU A 813 -13.38 -13.38 15.60
C GLU A 813 -13.03 -14.79 16.14
N ARG A 814 -12.59 -15.70 15.28
CA ARG A 814 -12.31 -17.11 15.59
C ARG A 814 -11.39 -17.35 16.80
N GLU A 815 -10.48 -16.41 17.08
CA GLU A 815 -9.55 -16.48 18.23
C GLU A 815 -10.26 -16.18 19.56
N SER A 816 -11.34 -15.40 19.53
CA SER A 816 -12.11 -15.00 20.71
C SER A 816 -13.34 -15.88 20.97
N ILE A 817 -13.79 -16.66 19.98
CA ILE A 817 -14.98 -17.51 20.06
C ILE A 817 -14.54 -18.99 20.22
N PRO A 818 -14.68 -19.60 21.42
CA PRO A 818 -14.09 -20.92 21.71
C PRO A 818 -14.58 -22.07 20.81
N ASP A 819 -15.82 -22.01 20.30
CA ASP A 819 -16.44 -23.04 19.47
C ASP A 819 -16.62 -22.60 17.99
N ALA A 820 -15.86 -21.58 17.54
CA ALA A 820 -15.95 -21.01 16.20
C ALA A 820 -15.89 -22.08 15.10
N GLN A 821 -14.93 -23.01 15.18
CA GLN A 821 -14.80 -24.09 14.19
C GLN A 821 -16.03 -24.99 14.15
N ALA A 822 -16.58 -25.37 15.31
CA ALA A 822 -17.76 -26.23 15.38
C ALA A 822 -18.98 -25.56 14.74
N ARG A 823 -19.14 -24.25 14.95
CA ARG A 823 -20.20 -23.44 14.33
C ARG A 823 -20.02 -23.32 12.82
N LEU A 824 -18.80 -23.09 12.34
CA LEU A 824 -18.48 -23.09 10.91
C LEU A 824 -18.80 -24.43 10.25
N ILE A 825 -18.41 -25.54 10.89
CA ILE A 825 -18.73 -26.89 10.42
C ILE A 825 -20.24 -27.12 10.36
N ALA A 826 -21.01 -26.64 11.34
CA ALA A 826 -22.48 -26.72 11.28
C ALA A 826 -23.05 -25.93 10.09
N ALA A 827 -22.57 -24.69 9.88
CA ALA A 827 -22.98 -23.82 8.77
C ALA A 827 -22.54 -24.33 7.38
N SER A 828 -21.57 -25.24 7.30
CA SER A 828 -21.12 -25.84 6.02
C SER A 828 -22.23 -26.56 5.25
N ARG A 829 -23.35 -26.87 5.93
CA ARG A 829 -24.54 -27.54 5.39
C ARG A 829 -25.67 -26.58 5.06
N ASP A 830 -25.46 -25.26 5.17
CA ASP A 830 -26.46 -24.26 4.82
C ASP A 830 -26.96 -24.48 3.39
N GLU A 831 -28.23 -24.19 3.11
CA GLU A 831 -28.81 -24.35 1.77
C GLU A 831 -28.29 -23.32 0.77
N HIS A 832 -27.90 -22.13 1.24
CA HIS A 832 -27.51 -21.03 0.37
C HIS A 832 -26.00 -21.07 0.05
N PRO A 833 -25.60 -21.01 -1.24
CA PRO A 833 -24.20 -21.08 -1.64
C PRO A 833 -23.33 -19.97 -1.02
N ARG A 834 -23.83 -18.73 -0.90
CA ARG A 834 -23.08 -17.60 -0.28
C ARG A 834 -22.62 -17.91 1.14
N VAL A 835 -23.49 -18.54 1.95
CA VAL A 835 -23.15 -18.95 3.32
C VAL A 835 -22.05 -20.01 3.28
N ARG A 836 -22.16 -21.01 2.39
CA ARG A 836 -21.11 -22.02 2.20
C ARG A 836 -19.78 -21.42 1.72
N THR A 837 -19.80 -20.37 0.89
CA THR A 837 -18.59 -19.63 0.49
C THR A 837 -17.89 -18.99 1.69
N GLU A 838 -18.62 -18.27 2.54
CA GLU A 838 -18.08 -17.70 3.79
C GLU A 838 -17.58 -18.80 4.74
N VAL A 839 -18.24 -19.96 4.79
CA VAL A 839 -17.78 -21.09 5.61
C VAL A 839 -16.46 -21.66 5.09
N ALA A 840 -16.32 -21.87 3.78
CA ALA A 840 -15.08 -22.34 3.19
C ALA A 840 -13.93 -21.35 3.49
N ARG A 841 -14.19 -20.05 3.36
CA ARG A 841 -13.27 -18.99 3.77
C ARG A 841 -12.89 -19.13 5.25
N GLY A 842 -13.85 -19.28 6.16
CA GLY A 842 -13.60 -19.42 7.59
C GLY A 842 -12.79 -20.65 7.97
N LEU A 843 -13.14 -21.81 7.41
CA LEU A 843 -12.46 -23.08 7.68
C LEU A 843 -11.00 -23.10 7.19
N SER A 844 -10.64 -22.25 6.22
CA SER A 844 -9.27 -22.13 5.74
C SER A 844 -8.28 -21.64 6.81
N PHE A 845 -8.75 -20.97 7.87
CA PHE A 845 -7.89 -20.51 8.97
C PHE A 845 -7.59 -21.58 10.02
N PHE A 846 -8.23 -22.75 9.93
CA PHE A 846 -8.05 -23.84 10.89
C PHE A 846 -7.15 -24.92 10.29
N ASP A 847 -5.94 -25.02 10.85
CA ASP A 847 -4.90 -25.93 10.38
C ASP A 847 -5.00 -27.31 11.07
N ASN A 848 -6.15 -27.97 10.92
CA ASN A 848 -6.43 -29.27 11.54
C ASN A 848 -7.29 -30.21 10.65
N PRO A 849 -7.25 -31.53 10.91
CA PRO A 849 -7.97 -32.52 10.08
C PRO A 849 -9.48 -32.32 10.03
N GLU A 850 -10.09 -31.81 11.10
CA GLU A 850 -11.53 -31.58 11.21
C GLU A 850 -11.99 -30.53 10.19
N ALA A 851 -11.24 -29.43 10.03
CA ALA A 851 -11.51 -28.39 9.04
C ALA A 851 -11.39 -28.93 7.61
N ALA A 852 -10.32 -29.66 7.31
CA ALA A 852 -10.13 -30.29 5.99
C ALA A 852 -11.26 -31.28 5.66
N THR A 853 -11.69 -32.09 6.64
CA THR A 853 -12.81 -33.03 6.50
C THR A 853 -14.11 -32.30 6.18
N ALA A 854 -14.39 -31.19 6.87
CA ALA A 854 -15.58 -30.40 6.62
C ALA A 854 -15.58 -29.77 5.22
N LEU A 855 -14.45 -29.21 4.78
CA LEU A 855 -14.27 -28.69 3.42
C LEU A 855 -14.52 -29.76 2.35
N LEU A 856 -14.00 -30.97 2.54
CA LEU A 856 -14.26 -32.10 1.63
C LEU A 856 -15.74 -32.50 1.65
N ALA A 857 -16.40 -32.51 2.82
CA ALA A 857 -17.82 -32.84 2.94
C ALA A 857 -18.72 -31.81 2.25
N MET A 858 -18.33 -30.53 2.17
CA MET A 858 -19.08 -29.49 1.48
C MET A 858 -19.30 -29.79 -0.01
N THR A 859 -18.38 -30.52 -0.64
CA THR A 859 -18.49 -30.88 -2.07
C THR A 859 -19.64 -31.84 -2.38
N ALA A 860 -20.26 -32.44 -1.34
CA ALA A 860 -21.46 -33.27 -1.48
C ALA A 860 -22.74 -32.44 -1.70
N PHE A 861 -22.69 -31.12 -1.48
CA PHE A 861 -23.79 -30.20 -1.74
C PHE A 861 -23.68 -29.57 -3.14
N PRO A 862 -24.78 -29.14 -3.77
CA PRO A 862 -24.73 -28.34 -4.99
C PRO A 862 -23.86 -27.10 -4.76
N ALA A 863 -23.04 -26.73 -5.73
CA ALA A 863 -22.29 -25.49 -5.63
C ALA A 863 -22.04 -24.89 -7.01
N ASP A 864 -22.02 -23.58 -7.04
CA ASP A 864 -21.57 -22.78 -8.17
C ASP A 864 -20.05 -22.64 -8.19
N TYR A 865 -19.57 -21.84 -9.12
CA TYR A 865 -18.16 -21.50 -9.26
C TYR A 865 -17.55 -20.94 -7.96
N TRP A 866 -18.28 -20.07 -7.26
CA TRP A 866 -17.76 -19.33 -6.11
C TRP A 866 -17.47 -20.23 -4.91
N VAL A 867 -18.39 -21.16 -4.63
CA VAL A 867 -18.19 -22.12 -3.55
C VAL A 867 -17.03 -23.05 -3.89
N ASP A 868 -16.97 -23.58 -5.12
CA ASP A 868 -15.88 -24.51 -5.51
C ASP A 868 -14.53 -23.84 -5.50
N TYR A 869 -14.42 -22.62 -6.05
CA TYR A 869 -13.20 -21.84 -5.99
C TYR A 869 -12.75 -21.66 -4.53
N THR A 870 -13.66 -21.30 -3.63
CA THR A 870 -13.31 -21.04 -2.22
C THR A 870 -12.95 -22.31 -1.47
N VAL A 871 -13.67 -23.43 -1.70
CA VAL A 871 -13.33 -24.74 -1.12
C VAL A 871 -11.96 -25.22 -1.61
N GLN A 872 -11.68 -25.11 -2.92
CA GLN A 872 -10.38 -25.48 -3.48
C GLN A 872 -9.24 -24.71 -2.81
N HIS A 873 -9.40 -23.40 -2.63
CA HIS A 873 -8.36 -22.55 -2.04
C HIS A 873 -8.24 -22.73 -0.52
N ALA A 874 -9.34 -23.02 0.18
CA ALA A 874 -9.31 -23.40 1.58
C ALA A 874 -8.58 -24.74 1.79
N LEU A 875 -8.81 -25.73 0.90
CA LEU A 875 -8.04 -26.97 0.89
C LEU A 875 -6.57 -26.72 0.53
N GLY A 876 -6.27 -25.76 -0.34
CA GLY A 876 -4.90 -25.32 -0.65
C GLY A 876 -4.16 -24.77 0.56
N ALA A 877 -4.81 -23.92 1.36
CA ALA A 877 -4.25 -23.42 2.61
C ALA A 877 -3.99 -24.56 3.62
N ASN A 878 -4.88 -25.56 3.66
CA ASN A 878 -4.79 -26.71 4.57
C ASN A 878 -4.00 -27.89 3.97
N GLU A 879 -3.27 -27.71 2.87
CA GLU A 879 -2.69 -28.81 2.10
C GLU A 879 -1.79 -29.73 2.92
N LYS A 880 -0.99 -29.16 3.83
CA LYS A 880 -0.09 -29.92 4.71
C LYS A 880 -0.82 -30.88 5.66
N ILE A 881 -2.10 -30.65 5.92
CA ILE A 881 -2.91 -31.46 6.84
C ILE A 881 -3.46 -32.71 6.15
N TRP A 882 -4.00 -32.59 4.95
CA TRP A 882 -4.73 -33.70 4.30
C TRP A 882 -3.91 -34.43 3.23
N ARG A 883 -2.91 -33.81 2.60
CA ARG A 883 -2.19 -34.38 1.45
C ARG A 883 -1.57 -35.75 1.77
N GLY A 884 -0.92 -35.88 2.93
CA GLY A 884 -0.27 -37.13 3.34
C GLY A 884 -1.26 -38.28 3.52
N ASP A 885 -2.42 -38.00 4.11
CA ASP A 885 -3.49 -38.98 4.30
C ASP A 885 -4.18 -39.34 2.99
N TYR A 886 -4.38 -38.38 2.09
CA TYR A 886 -4.91 -38.64 0.76
C TYR A 886 -4.02 -39.62 -0.02
N ILE A 887 -2.71 -39.34 -0.10
CA ILE A 887 -1.72 -40.19 -0.80
C ILE A 887 -1.67 -41.59 -0.20
N ALA A 888 -1.80 -41.70 1.12
CA ALA A 888 -1.79 -42.99 1.81
C ALA A 888 -3.14 -43.75 1.72
N GLY A 889 -4.15 -43.20 1.03
CA GLY A 889 -5.48 -43.79 0.95
C GLY A 889 -6.24 -43.81 2.27
N ARG A 890 -5.86 -42.95 3.23
CA ARG A 890 -6.46 -42.83 4.56
C ARG A 890 -7.69 -41.91 4.60
N ILE A 891 -7.95 -41.13 3.53
CA ILE A 891 -9.18 -40.37 3.37
C ILE A 891 -10.22 -41.25 2.64
N PRO A 892 -11.23 -41.80 3.34
CA PRO A 892 -12.15 -42.76 2.74
C PRO A 892 -13.16 -42.09 1.81
N HIS A 893 -13.46 -42.75 0.68
CA HIS A 893 -14.64 -42.50 -0.18
C HIS A 893 -14.94 -41.03 -0.51
N LEU A 894 -13.99 -40.30 -1.10
CA LEU A 894 -14.30 -39.00 -1.71
C LEU A 894 -15.36 -39.15 -2.80
N ASN A 895 -16.34 -38.24 -2.81
CA ASN A 895 -17.25 -38.13 -3.94
C ASN A 895 -16.48 -37.63 -5.19
N PRO A 896 -17.02 -37.83 -6.41
CA PRO A 896 -16.31 -37.48 -7.64
C PRO A 896 -15.81 -36.03 -7.70
N ARG A 897 -16.60 -35.07 -7.18
CA ARG A 897 -16.27 -33.64 -7.18
C ARG A 897 -15.14 -33.31 -6.20
N ALA A 898 -15.19 -33.84 -4.98
CA ALA A 898 -14.06 -33.73 -4.03
C ALA A 898 -12.77 -34.29 -4.62
N ASN A 899 -12.86 -35.47 -5.26
CA ASN A 899 -11.71 -36.10 -5.89
C ASN A 899 -11.16 -35.23 -7.03
N GLU A 900 -12.02 -34.62 -7.85
CA GLU A 900 -11.62 -33.69 -8.90
C GLU A 900 -10.89 -32.45 -8.34
N ILE A 901 -11.45 -31.80 -7.32
CA ILE A 901 -10.85 -30.61 -6.67
C ILE A 901 -9.48 -30.95 -6.08
N VAL A 902 -9.38 -32.05 -5.32
CA VAL A 902 -8.11 -32.49 -4.71
C VAL A 902 -7.07 -32.82 -5.78
N MET A 903 -7.46 -33.51 -6.85
CA MET A 903 -6.53 -33.84 -7.94
C MET A 903 -6.06 -32.59 -8.67
N LYS A 904 -6.95 -31.64 -8.98
CA LYS A 904 -6.58 -30.33 -9.55
C LYS A 904 -5.61 -29.58 -8.65
N LEU A 905 -5.87 -29.56 -7.34
CA LEU A 905 -5.00 -28.89 -6.38
C LEU A 905 -3.62 -29.57 -6.31
N MET A 906 -3.56 -30.90 -6.27
CA MET A 906 -2.29 -31.63 -6.29
C MET A 906 -1.50 -31.41 -7.57
N GLU A 907 -2.18 -31.37 -8.72
CA GLU A 907 -1.56 -31.08 -10.02
C GLU A 907 -1.02 -29.65 -10.06
N ALA A 908 -1.83 -28.67 -9.64
CA ALA A 908 -1.42 -27.27 -9.53
C ALA A 908 -0.26 -27.10 -8.56
N SER A 909 -0.30 -27.70 -7.37
CA SER A 909 0.79 -27.64 -6.41
C SER A 909 2.05 -28.33 -6.93
N LYS A 910 1.94 -29.43 -7.67
CA LYS A 910 3.09 -30.09 -8.32
C LYS A 910 3.71 -29.21 -9.39
N SER A 911 2.90 -28.65 -10.29
CA SER A 911 3.35 -27.74 -11.36
C SER A 911 3.97 -26.48 -10.77
N GLY A 912 3.28 -25.86 -9.80
CA GLY A 912 3.73 -24.67 -9.12
C GLY A 912 5.00 -24.89 -8.30
N ALA A 913 5.13 -26.01 -7.58
CA ALA A 913 6.36 -26.36 -6.87
C ALA A 913 7.54 -26.59 -7.83
N ALA A 914 7.30 -27.12 -9.03
CA ALA A 914 8.33 -27.26 -10.06
C ALA A 914 8.75 -25.90 -10.65
N ALA A 915 7.81 -24.96 -10.80
CA ALA A 915 8.06 -23.62 -11.34
C ALA A 915 8.69 -22.64 -10.34
N LEU A 916 8.32 -22.75 -9.06
CA LEU A 916 8.63 -21.76 -8.03
C LEU A 916 10.13 -21.47 -7.88
N PRO A 917 11.05 -22.45 -7.83
CA PRO A 917 12.48 -22.17 -7.72
C PRO A 917 13.01 -21.36 -8.92
N PHE A 918 12.47 -21.62 -10.12
CA PHE A 918 12.85 -20.89 -11.32
C PHE A 918 12.31 -19.47 -11.31
N LEU A 919 11.04 -19.29 -10.96
CA LEU A 919 10.43 -17.95 -10.82
C LEU A 919 11.13 -17.12 -9.75
N GLN A 920 11.44 -17.71 -8.59
CA GLN A 920 12.21 -17.05 -7.52
C GLN A 920 13.60 -16.63 -7.99
N THR A 921 14.28 -17.48 -8.75
CA THR A 921 15.60 -17.15 -9.33
C THR A 921 15.49 -15.98 -10.30
N LEU A 922 14.48 -16.01 -11.18
CA LEU A 922 14.28 -15.03 -12.23
C LEU A 922 13.76 -13.67 -11.72
N MET A 923 13.01 -13.67 -10.63
CA MET A 923 12.41 -12.49 -9.99
C MET A 923 13.18 -12.04 -8.74
N SER A 924 14.40 -12.56 -8.56
CA SER A 924 15.28 -12.21 -7.44
C SER A 924 15.68 -10.74 -7.48
N GLN A 925 15.63 -10.06 -6.32
CA GLN A 925 16.03 -8.65 -6.18
C GLN A 925 17.52 -8.40 -6.44
N GLN A 926 18.37 -9.35 -6.07
CA GLN A 926 19.75 -9.33 -6.54
C GLN A 926 19.77 -10.14 -7.82
N PRO A 927 20.02 -9.50 -8.98
CA PRO A 927 20.08 -10.21 -10.25
C PRO A 927 21.05 -11.39 -10.11
N LYS A 928 20.50 -12.60 -10.27
CA LYS A 928 21.33 -13.81 -10.24
C LYS A 928 22.28 -13.79 -11.44
N PRO A 929 23.46 -14.42 -11.34
CA PRO A 929 24.37 -14.57 -12.47
C PRO A 929 23.62 -15.05 -13.71
N GLU A 930 24.01 -14.56 -14.89
CA GLU A 930 23.31 -14.86 -16.15
C GLU A 930 23.18 -16.37 -16.40
N GLU A 931 24.18 -17.15 -16.00
CA GLU A 931 24.13 -18.62 -16.07
C GLU A 931 23.00 -19.22 -15.24
N GLU A 932 22.79 -18.74 -14.00
CA GLU A 932 21.71 -19.19 -13.13
C GLU A 932 20.35 -18.76 -13.69
N ARG A 933 20.23 -17.52 -14.19
CA ARG A 933 19.01 -17.05 -14.84
C ARG A 933 18.69 -17.88 -16.09
N ASN A 934 19.68 -18.19 -16.92
CA ASN A 934 19.48 -19.01 -18.13
C ASN A 934 19.09 -20.45 -17.78
N LYS A 935 19.67 -21.03 -16.72
CA LYS A 935 19.24 -22.34 -16.18
C LYS A 935 17.80 -22.29 -15.70
N ALA A 936 17.41 -21.25 -14.97
CA ALA A 936 16.04 -21.08 -14.49
C ALA A 936 15.05 -20.89 -15.64
N MET A 937 15.37 -20.03 -16.61
CA MET A 937 14.56 -19.81 -17.81
C MET A 937 14.36 -21.11 -18.61
N THR A 938 15.43 -21.89 -18.78
CA THR A 938 15.39 -23.20 -19.47
C THR A 938 14.53 -24.19 -18.69
N GLY A 939 14.72 -24.27 -17.36
CA GLY A 939 13.94 -25.14 -16.48
C GLY A 939 12.45 -24.82 -16.54
N LEU A 940 12.09 -23.54 -16.44
CA LEU A 940 10.71 -23.06 -16.51
C LEU A 940 10.06 -23.34 -17.88
N SER A 941 10.82 -23.16 -18.96
CA SER A 941 10.37 -23.44 -20.33
C SER A 941 10.19 -24.94 -20.61
N GLY A 942 10.85 -25.80 -19.84
CA GLY A 942 10.71 -27.25 -19.94
C GLY A 942 9.49 -27.81 -19.20
N LEU A 943 8.78 -26.99 -18.42
CA LEU A 943 7.56 -27.40 -17.73
C LEU A 943 6.39 -27.46 -18.71
N THR A 944 5.48 -28.41 -18.50
CA THR A 944 4.23 -28.56 -19.27
C THR A 944 3.06 -28.14 -18.40
N GLY A 945 2.21 -27.27 -18.94
CA GLY A 945 0.98 -26.82 -18.28
C GLY A 945 -0.28 -27.36 -18.94
N ASP A 946 -1.41 -26.72 -18.64
CA ASP A 946 -2.71 -26.93 -19.27
C ASP A 946 -3.10 -25.70 -20.10
N ALA A 947 -3.23 -25.87 -21.41
CA ALA A 947 -3.55 -24.79 -22.33
C ALA A 947 -4.97 -24.21 -22.15
N ALA A 948 -5.93 -25.00 -21.65
CA ALA A 948 -7.29 -24.50 -21.40
C ALA A 948 -7.29 -23.56 -20.19
N ARG A 949 -6.64 -23.96 -19.10
CA ARG A 949 -6.43 -23.07 -17.93
C ARG A 949 -5.57 -21.86 -18.30
N GLY A 950 -4.55 -22.06 -19.13
CA GLY A 950 -3.72 -20.97 -19.65
C GLY A 950 -4.50 -19.93 -20.46
N ARG A 951 -5.54 -20.34 -21.19
CA ARG A 951 -6.46 -19.41 -21.87
C ARG A 951 -7.21 -18.55 -20.86
N GLU A 952 -7.69 -19.11 -19.75
CA GLU A 952 -8.40 -18.34 -18.71
C GLU A 952 -7.47 -17.30 -18.07
N VAL A 953 -6.23 -17.69 -17.79
CA VAL A 953 -5.18 -16.76 -17.31
C VAL A 953 -4.93 -15.66 -18.34
N PHE A 954 -4.83 -15.99 -19.63
CA PHE A 954 -4.67 -15.00 -20.70
C PHE A 954 -5.85 -14.02 -20.74
N VAL A 955 -7.08 -14.52 -20.67
CA VAL A 955 -8.31 -13.71 -20.70
C VAL A 955 -8.32 -12.72 -19.55
N ARG A 956 -7.98 -13.18 -18.34
CA ARG A 956 -7.98 -12.35 -17.12
C ARG A 956 -6.89 -11.28 -17.10
N ASN A 957 -5.67 -11.63 -17.53
CA ASN A 957 -4.47 -10.82 -17.25
C ASN A 957 -3.88 -10.14 -18.49
N CYS A 958 -4.05 -10.71 -19.68
CA CYS A 958 -3.30 -10.29 -20.87
C CYS A 958 -4.16 -9.54 -21.89
N THR A 959 -5.48 -9.73 -21.90
CA THR A 959 -6.40 -9.15 -22.90
C THR A 959 -6.49 -7.63 -22.87
N ALA A 960 -6.12 -7.01 -21.74
CA ALA A 960 -5.99 -5.56 -21.62
C ALA A 960 -5.01 -4.98 -22.65
N CYS A 961 -3.98 -5.76 -23.02
CA CYS A 961 -2.89 -5.31 -23.90
C CYS A 961 -2.72 -6.17 -25.16
N HIS A 962 -3.00 -7.48 -25.10
CA HIS A 962 -2.73 -8.43 -26.18
C HIS A 962 -4.00 -9.05 -26.74
N ARG A 963 -4.00 -9.34 -28.03
CA ARG A 963 -5.04 -10.10 -28.74
C ARG A 963 -4.48 -11.45 -29.19
N VAL A 964 -5.33 -12.48 -29.24
CA VAL A 964 -5.02 -13.77 -29.87
C VAL A 964 -5.97 -14.00 -31.05
N GLY A 965 -5.42 -13.94 -32.27
CA GLY A 965 -6.17 -14.13 -33.51
C GLY A 965 -7.12 -12.96 -33.81
N GLU A 966 -8.33 -13.28 -34.23
CA GLU A 966 -9.48 -12.36 -34.32
C GLU A 966 -10.38 -12.42 -33.07
N GLY A 967 -9.90 -13.08 -32.00
CA GLY A 967 -10.65 -13.29 -30.76
C GLY A 967 -10.51 -12.15 -29.74
N GLU A 968 -10.62 -12.51 -28.46
CA GLU A 968 -10.61 -11.60 -27.31
C GLU A 968 -9.28 -10.84 -27.15
N GLY A 969 -9.36 -9.58 -26.68
CA GLY A 969 -8.23 -8.72 -26.36
C GLY A 969 -8.02 -7.53 -27.29
N ARG A 970 -6.96 -6.77 -27.04
CA ARG A 970 -6.61 -5.52 -27.77
C ARG A 970 -5.27 -5.65 -28.50
N GLU A 971 -5.08 -4.87 -29.56
CA GLU A 971 -3.78 -4.75 -30.25
C GLU A 971 -2.98 -3.55 -29.75
N PHE A 972 -2.78 -3.48 -28.43
CA PHE A 972 -1.85 -2.51 -27.84
C PHE A 972 -0.41 -3.07 -27.88
N GLY A 973 -0.25 -4.33 -27.49
CA GLY A 973 0.97 -5.13 -27.68
C GLY A 973 0.84 -6.09 -28.87
N PRO A 974 1.90 -6.88 -29.16
CA PRO A 974 1.87 -7.85 -30.25
C PRO A 974 0.65 -8.77 -30.22
N ASN A 975 0.02 -8.98 -31.38
CA ASN A 975 -0.94 -10.05 -31.56
C ASN A 975 -0.22 -11.40 -31.41
N LEU A 976 -0.66 -12.20 -30.43
CA LEU A 976 -0.02 -13.43 -30.02
C LEU A 976 -0.50 -14.66 -30.82
N ALA A 977 -1.35 -14.46 -31.84
CA ALA A 977 -1.72 -15.52 -32.78
C ALA A 977 -0.48 -16.23 -33.34
N GLY A 978 -0.38 -17.54 -33.09
CA GLY A 978 0.73 -18.35 -33.57
C GLY A 978 2.10 -17.88 -33.06
N VAL A 979 2.18 -17.25 -31.88
CA VAL A 979 3.46 -16.79 -31.30
C VAL A 979 4.47 -17.93 -31.18
N ALA A 980 4.02 -19.13 -30.84
CA ALA A 980 4.80 -20.38 -30.85
C ALA A 980 5.50 -20.72 -32.18
N LYS A 981 4.97 -20.24 -33.32
CA LYS A 981 5.59 -20.44 -34.65
C LYS A 981 6.76 -19.48 -34.89
N ARG A 982 6.85 -18.40 -34.11
CA ARG A 982 7.84 -17.32 -34.24
C ARG A 982 8.88 -17.33 -33.12
N MET A 983 8.50 -17.82 -31.94
CA MET A 983 9.31 -17.88 -30.74
C MET A 983 9.18 -19.26 -30.10
N ASN A 984 10.29 -19.84 -29.67
CA ASN A 984 10.24 -21.03 -28.82
C ASN A 984 9.77 -20.63 -27.40
N LYS A 985 9.35 -21.63 -26.62
CA LYS A 985 8.82 -21.43 -25.26
C LYS A 985 9.78 -20.63 -24.36
N PHE A 986 11.09 -20.82 -24.50
CA PHE A 986 12.11 -20.01 -23.81
C PHE A 986 11.98 -18.52 -24.08
N LYS A 987 11.83 -18.12 -25.34
CA LYS A 987 11.66 -16.71 -25.70
C LYS A 987 10.33 -16.13 -25.24
N ILE A 988 9.28 -16.95 -25.19
CA ILE A 988 7.98 -16.54 -24.63
C ILE A 988 8.12 -16.27 -23.12
N VAL A 989 8.71 -17.20 -22.36
CA VAL A 989 8.95 -17.04 -20.92
C VAL A 989 9.81 -15.80 -20.65
N GLN A 990 10.89 -15.61 -21.40
CA GLN A 990 11.75 -14.43 -21.29
C GLN A 990 10.96 -13.13 -21.48
N SER A 991 10.07 -13.08 -22.48
CA SER A 991 9.28 -11.88 -22.78
C SER A 991 8.26 -11.52 -21.70
N VAL A 992 7.80 -12.50 -20.90
CA VAL A 992 6.85 -12.26 -19.80
C VAL A 992 7.55 -11.95 -18.48
N VAL A 993 8.66 -12.63 -18.21
CA VAL A 993 9.46 -12.44 -16.99
C VAL A 993 10.30 -11.16 -17.04
N ASP A 994 10.87 -10.87 -18.20
CA ASP A 994 11.79 -9.78 -18.44
C ASP A 994 11.39 -9.08 -19.76
N PRO A 995 10.26 -8.34 -19.76
CA PRO A 995 9.72 -7.73 -20.98
C PRO A 995 10.68 -6.74 -21.64
N ASN A 996 11.71 -6.29 -20.92
CA ASN A 996 12.73 -5.36 -21.39
C ASN A 996 13.96 -6.06 -22.01
N ALA A 997 14.11 -7.38 -21.87
CA ALA A 997 15.27 -8.11 -22.40
C ALA A 997 15.40 -8.01 -23.93
N GLU A 998 14.27 -8.11 -24.64
CA GLU A 998 14.23 -8.04 -26.10
C GLU A 998 12.90 -7.45 -26.56
N VAL A 999 12.90 -6.15 -26.86
CA VAL A 999 11.76 -5.48 -27.49
C VAL A 999 11.99 -5.48 -28.99
N ALA A 1000 11.07 -6.05 -29.78
CA ALA A 1000 11.18 -5.98 -31.25
C ALA A 1000 11.12 -4.51 -31.72
N GLU A 1001 11.89 -4.15 -32.75
CA GLU A 1001 12.03 -2.75 -33.20
C GLU A 1001 10.67 -2.09 -33.51
N LYS A 1002 9.74 -2.82 -34.12
CA LYS A 1002 8.37 -2.36 -34.38
C LYS A 1002 7.49 -2.15 -33.14
N TYR A 1003 7.94 -2.58 -31.95
CA TYR A 1003 7.29 -2.34 -30.66
C TYR A 1003 8.16 -1.45 -29.75
N ARG A 1004 9.31 -0.99 -30.24
CA ARG A 1004 10.09 0.06 -29.60
C ARG A 1004 9.52 1.40 -30.03
N SER A 1005 9.09 2.18 -29.05
CA SER A 1005 8.74 3.57 -29.32
C SER A 1005 9.97 4.30 -29.85
N THR A 1006 9.88 4.81 -31.07
CA THR A 1006 10.92 5.63 -31.72
C THR A 1006 10.42 7.06 -31.79
N LEU A 1007 11.18 7.96 -31.18
CA LEU A 1007 11.05 9.40 -31.32
C LEU A 1007 11.89 9.86 -32.51
N ILE A 1008 11.29 10.64 -33.39
CA ILE A 1008 11.93 11.34 -34.50
C ILE A 1008 11.65 12.82 -34.32
N VAL A 1009 12.68 13.62 -34.07
CA VAL A 1009 12.60 15.09 -34.07
C VAL A 1009 12.97 15.55 -35.47
N THR A 1010 12.08 16.30 -36.12
CA THR A 1010 12.34 16.89 -37.42
C THR A 1010 13.09 18.23 -37.32
N THR A 1011 13.72 18.70 -38.40
CA THR A 1011 14.54 19.92 -38.48
C THR A 1011 13.80 21.23 -38.21
N ASP A 1012 12.46 21.19 -38.19
CA ASP A 1012 11.59 22.27 -37.72
C ASP A 1012 11.29 22.16 -36.20
N GLY A 1013 11.93 21.22 -35.51
CA GLY A 1013 11.80 20.96 -34.09
C GLY A 1013 10.57 20.13 -33.71
N MET A 1014 9.88 19.46 -34.65
CA MET A 1014 8.71 18.65 -34.33
C MET A 1014 9.06 17.19 -33.96
N PRO A 1015 8.87 16.78 -32.68
CA PRO A 1015 8.98 15.40 -32.26
C PRO A 1015 7.75 14.58 -32.68
N THR A 1016 7.96 13.50 -33.43
CA THR A 1016 6.97 12.46 -33.71
C THR A 1016 7.45 11.16 -33.10
N ALA A 1017 6.66 10.57 -32.22
CA ALA A 1017 7.00 9.31 -31.60
C ALA A 1017 5.92 8.25 -31.77
N GLY A 1018 6.37 7.03 -32.02
CA GLY A 1018 5.48 5.94 -32.36
C GLY A 1018 6.26 4.68 -32.68
N LEU A 1019 5.57 3.70 -33.20
CA LEU A 1019 6.15 2.44 -33.65
C LEU A 1019 6.51 2.57 -35.12
N VAL A 1020 7.77 2.34 -35.50
CA VAL A 1020 8.15 2.35 -36.92
C VAL A 1020 7.42 1.20 -37.63
N VAL A 1021 6.55 1.54 -38.57
CA VAL A 1021 5.67 0.60 -39.30
C VAL A 1021 6.32 0.18 -40.61
N SER A 1022 6.95 1.13 -41.30
CA SER A 1022 7.72 0.90 -42.52
C SER A 1022 8.76 2.00 -42.70
N GLU A 1023 9.81 1.75 -43.47
CA GLU A 1023 10.85 2.73 -43.77
C GLU A 1023 11.42 2.43 -45.16
N ASN A 1024 11.60 3.46 -45.98
CA ASN A 1024 12.27 3.38 -47.29
C ASN A 1024 13.44 4.39 -47.37
N ASP A 1025 14.08 4.52 -48.53
CA ASP A 1025 15.27 5.39 -48.69
C ASP A 1025 14.99 6.88 -48.43
N THR A 1026 13.73 7.31 -48.52
CA THR A 1026 13.34 8.72 -48.44
C THR A 1026 12.43 9.05 -47.25
N GLU A 1027 11.73 8.07 -46.69
CA GLU A 1027 10.68 8.29 -45.67
C GLU A 1027 10.71 7.21 -44.57
N VAL A 1028 10.34 7.61 -43.35
CA VAL A 1028 9.99 6.73 -42.23
C VAL A 1028 8.50 6.84 -41.97
N GLU A 1029 7.81 5.70 -41.88
CA GLU A 1029 6.41 5.62 -41.47
C GLU A 1029 6.31 5.21 -39.99
N LEU A 1030 5.75 6.07 -39.16
CA LEU A 1030 5.56 5.89 -37.71
C LEU A 1030 4.09 5.76 -37.36
N PHE A 1031 3.69 4.69 -36.65
CA PHE A 1031 2.37 4.55 -36.06
C PHE A 1031 2.37 5.14 -34.66
N ASP A 1032 1.71 6.28 -34.50
CA ASP A 1032 1.66 7.07 -33.25
C ASP A 1032 0.63 6.55 -32.22
N GLY A 1033 0.04 5.38 -32.47
CA GLY A 1033 -1.08 4.83 -31.70
C GLY A 1033 -2.46 5.16 -32.28
N LYS A 1034 -2.54 6.04 -33.30
CA LYS A 1034 -3.77 6.36 -34.05
C LYS A 1034 -3.63 6.06 -35.54
N ALA A 1035 -2.61 6.62 -36.18
CA ALA A 1035 -2.42 6.58 -37.63
C ALA A 1035 -0.94 6.48 -38.01
N VAL A 1036 -0.69 6.10 -39.26
CA VAL A 1036 0.65 6.07 -39.81
C VAL A 1036 1.05 7.47 -40.29
N ARG A 1037 2.06 8.05 -39.66
CA ARG A 1037 2.71 9.31 -40.00
C ARG A 1037 3.90 9.06 -40.91
N LYS A 1038 3.95 9.73 -42.06
CA LYS A 1038 5.12 9.69 -42.95
C LYS A 1038 6.02 10.87 -42.66
N ILE A 1039 7.29 10.61 -42.40
CA ILE A 1039 8.31 11.62 -42.11
C ILE A 1039 9.42 11.49 -43.13
N SER A 1040 9.73 12.57 -43.85
CA SER A 1040 10.89 12.54 -44.75
C SER A 1040 12.17 12.40 -43.95
N LYS A 1041 13.08 11.52 -44.38
CA LYS A 1041 14.40 11.36 -43.74
C LYS A 1041 15.27 12.60 -43.83
N ALA A 1042 15.08 13.40 -44.89
CA ALA A 1042 15.78 14.67 -45.06
C ALA A 1042 15.40 15.69 -43.99
N ASP A 1043 14.21 15.53 -43.40
CA ASP A 1043 13.68 16.40 -42.38
C ASP A 1043 14.01 15.90 -40.97
N ILE A 1044 14.73 14.78 -40.77
CA ILE A 1044 15.04 14.25 -39.43
C ILE A 1044 16.31 14.92 -38.86
N GLU A 1045 16.16 15.61 -37.74
CA GLU A 1045 17.26 16.18 -36.95
C GLU A 1045 17.79 15.18 -35.91
N GLU A 1046 16.90 14.52 -35.17
CA GLU A 1046 17.27 13.56 -34.13
C GLU A 1046 16.34 12.33 -34.18
N ARG A 1047 16.88 11.13 -33.94
CA ARG A 1047 16.10 9.89 -33.82
C ARG A 1047 16.53 9.11 -32.59
N VAL A 1048 15.59 8.86 -31.68
CA VAL A 1048 15.81 8.14 -30.42
C VAL A 1048 14.83 6.98 -30.29
N THR A 1049 15.33 5.75 -30.40
CA THR A 1049 14.54 4.54 -30.17
C THR A 1049 14.65 4.09 -28.72
N GLN A 1050 13.52 4.09 -28.00
CA GLN A 1050 13.40 3.59 -26.62
C GLN A 1050 13.73 2.09 -26.59
N GLN A 1051 14.44 1.66 -25.55
CA GLN A 1051 14.83 0.25 -25.41
C GLN A 1051 13.87 -0.53 -24.51
N GLN A 1052 13.01 0.16 -23.75
CA GLN A 1052 12.07 -0.41 -22.80
C GLN A 1052 10.70 -0.75 -23.42
N SER A 1053 10.08 -1.79 -22.91
CA SER A 1053 8.74 -2.28 -23.21
C SER A 1053 7.66 -1.50 -22.47
N SER A 1054 6.45 -1.46 -23.04
CA SER A 1054 5.25 -0.94 -22.37
C SER A 1054 4.55 -2.00 -21.48
N MET A 1055 5.02 -3.25 -21.49
CA MET A 1055 4.51 -4.31 -20.62
C MET A 1055 5.06 -4.11 -19.19
N PRO A 1056 4.21 -4.17 -18.13
CA PRO A 1056 4.67 -4.01 -16.76
C PRO A 1056 5.69 -5.08 -16.36
N GLU A 1057 6.79 -4.66 -15.73
CA GLU A 1057 7.67 -5.57 -15.01
C GLU A 1057 6.99 -6.16 -13.77
N GLY A 1058 7.41 -7.36 -13.38
CA GLY A 1058 6.86 -8.03 -12.19
C GLY A 1058 5.50 -8.69 -12.42
N ALA A 1059 4.96 -8.69 -13.65
CA ALA A 1059 3.70 -9.35 -13.98
C ALA A 1059 3.60 -10.81 -13.50
N PRO A 1060 4.66 -11.65 -13.54
CA PRO A 1060 4.57 -13.02 -13.00
C PRO A 1060 4.25 -13.09 -11.50
N ALA A 1061 4.51 -12.04 -10.71
CA ALA A 1061 4.17 -11.99 -9.28
C ALA A 1061 2.67 -11.99 -9.02
N THR A 1062 1.87 -11.64 -10.03
CA THR A 1062 0.40 -11.59 -9.95
C THR A 1062 -0.27 -12.93 -10.22
N LEU A 1063 0.50 -13.94 -10.64
CA LEU A 1063 0.00 -15.26 -11.01
C LEU A 1063 0.45 -16.31 -10.00
N ALA A 1064 -0.39 -17.31 -9.76
CA ALA A 1064 0.09 -18.52 -9.12
C ALA A 1064 1.23 -19.13 -9.99
N PRO A 1065 2.26 -19.74 -9.39
CA PRO A 1065 3.30 -20.43 -10.16
C PRO A 1065 2.76 -21.46 -11.16
N SER A 1066 1.63 -22.13 -10.83
CA SER A 1066 0.91 -23.03 -11.74
C SER A 1066 0.24 -22.29 -12.90
N GLU A 1067 -0.43 -21.18 -12.64
CA GLU A 1067 -1.05 -20.34 -13.67
C GLU A 1067 -0.02 -19.78 -14.66
N PHE A 1068 1.19 -19.45 -14.17
CA PHE A 1068 2.28 -19.06 -15.05
C PHE A 1068 2.63 -20.18 -16.04
N VAL A 1069 2.78 -21.42 -15.55
CA VAL A 1069 3.10 -22.58 -16.41
C VAL A 1069 1.97 -22.86 -17.41
N ASP A 1070 0.71 -22.79 -16.96
CA ASP A 1070 -0.47 -22.97 -17.79
C ASP A 1070 -0.55 -21.90 -18.90
N LEU A 1071 -0.32 -20.62 -18.55
CA LEU A 1071 -0.24 -19.51 -19.53
C LEU A 1071 0.86 -19.77 -20.57
N MET A 1072 2.04 -20.21 -20.13
CA MET A 1072 3.14 -20.52 -21.04
C MET A 1072 2.81 -21.71 -21.96
N GLU A 1073 2.01 -22.68 -21.50
CA GLU A 1073 1.53 -23.78 -22.34
C GLU A 1073 0.52 -23.29 -23.39
N TYR A 1074 -0.40 -22.41 -23.02
CA TYR A 1074 -1.38 -21.85 -23.95
C TYR A 1074 -0.74 -21.00 -25.06
N LEU A 1075 0.34 -20.27 -24.74
CA LEU A 1075 1.05 -19.44 -25.70
C LEU A 1075 2.02 -20.22 -26.60
N ALA A 1076 2.55 -21.35 -26.12
CA ALA A 1076 3.48 -22.23 -26.84
C ALA A 1076 2.75 -23.20 -27.79
#